data_AF-A0A166JXJ1-F1
#
_entry.id   AF-A0A166JXJ1-F1
#
_cell.length_a   1.000
_cell.length_b   1.000
_cell.length_c   1.000
_cell.angle_alpha   90.00
_cell.angle_beta   90.00
_cell.angle_gamma   90.00
#
_symmetry.space_group_name_H-M   'P 1'
#
loop_
_entity.id
_entity.type
_entity.pdbx_description
1 polymer ?
#
loop_
_entity_poly.entity_id
_entity_poly.type
_entity_poly.pdbx_seq_one_letter_code
_entity_poly.pdbx_strand_id
1 'polypeptide(L)'
;MQSVTSQPESTLETFPCAELQRYITVYGLHSTTWPAGKPAPETLQHAIQAWNRFIAPYTPIGGFQHDYPTSEILYDGVSTLLFAMGTITSISIPQQKKDHLLPFVAMCPSIWIWIQTLLACAQPTCPQHGVWLDLKLETRQMRYDAALTALVLLTSPTSPTCSVASRMSGVMSTSAALWIAEGRDPSCTFGFQAAWLMRDPPEDSEQNVYYPPDVLKHIADRDLDHDAIINVMILRINGNLLQEQPDISSLGQDLLLLCVQVKADETATELSQNMRLSFLSRSTCAVEIANILSLILDKYTQIQSLFGQLLDPCLNIALILVEEKFAFRRISQLLDSAFFNLLARADGLLGPPAPGFLGPREVVEILVPYVTRFSIYRSMSTRMRTELLPTRRRYKEPSGQLNTLFATFDKKLSLWEREEREHKACLFTCRLVDKGYTFRRCSGCNLVTYCDVACQKLHWRSGHKDLCQDMSRRRQDNLDAVGLSAPDLRFLAFLITKSVQSVSSENRLSVMRNSVGHIIGTRFPANSSPVMALQFDGACPTTPNLAIFDLNDEASRVNFSKSRNIPDIRDVWRHGWSLQAEGPEEDKCYQFPVLLLVPRTWEILQLMAMVVTTRVPVDKHPDSDVTAVTLSIGGFTTRLEGPSPFHAVQIYEVRCQGVRPMASSRSITPIHILQYCGLEAPKYIEGQLGLGVNDDDKVVALHCITVIVLKLRPRIKTACSDLIDCGFGHHLKLNPPTFSAQICRTLPTFPCAEMHHYITQNDLFITWPAGKTAETLQRVIQAWNRFVVPYTPSGGFQHEYPTSDILYDGVSALLASMVRLSSAPMPQQKKDPLLPFVAMWPSIWIWIQILLACAHPTCPQHAVWLDLELKTRLLRYRVALGALEFFTRPTSPTCSVANKTPGVMSTSAALWIAEGQDPSYTFGFQAALLMREQPGPGQILYAPDVFKHVADGELGHDAIIGVMILRINGNLLQKQPDVSYLGQDLSLLCILVTADQTAPELSQNIRRSFLSRSTCVVEIVNILSLILDKHTQMSPRLDQILNPYLHIALVLVQETKVAFRRISQLLDTPFFSLLARADRLLGPPGSGLLGPRQVIERLVPYVSRFAIYRSMSSRMRTEMLPTRRQYKNSDGQLHTLFATFETQLLSWDKEERAYKASPFNARSCGNSQSPIATWLARSHIGILATGNSVEI
;
A
#
# COMPACT_ATOMS: atom_id res chain seq x y z
N MET A 1 -32.94 47.71 13.14
CA MET A 1 -33.06 46.36 13.74
C MET A 1 -32.68 46.45 15.22
N GLN A 2 -33.64 46.73 16.11
CA GLN A 2 -33.42 46.74 17.57
C GLN A 2 -34.78 46.65 18.30
N SER A 3 -35.46 45.51 18.13
CA SER A 3 -36.65 45.12 18.92
C SER A 3 -37.13 43.73 18.47
N VAL A 4 -36.47 42.68 18.94
CA VAL A 4 -37.04 41.31 18.95
C VAL A 4 -36.92 40.81 20.37
N THR A 5 -38.02 40.92 21.11
CA THR A 5 -38.18 40.36 22.45
C THR A 5 -38.28 38.84 22.37
N SER A 6 -37.58 38.14 23.26
CA SER A 6 -37.72 36.73 23.64
C SER A 6 -38.68 35.88 22.77
N GLN A 7 -38.13 35.06 21.86
CA GLN A 7 -38.91 33.96 21.28
C GLN A 7 -39.29 32.96 22.39
N PRO A 8 -40.54 32.46 22.42
CA PRO A 8 -40.95 31.45 23.41
C PRO A 8 -40.31 30.09 23.10
N GLU A 9 -39.84 29.38 24.12
CA GLU A 9 -39.00 28.17 24.02
C GLU A 9 -39.75 26.88 23.59
N SER A 10 -40.95 26.96 23.01
CA SER A 10 -41.78 25.77 22.68
C SER A 10 -42.56 25.87 21.34
N THR A 11 -42.02 26.56 20.33
CA THR A 11 -42.77 26.86 19.08
C THR A 11 -43.04 25.66 18.17
N LEU A 12 -42.26 24.58 18.23
CA LEU A 12 -42.41 23.42 17.32
C LEU A 12 -43.68 22.59 17.60
N GLU A 13 -44.15 22.52 18.85
CA GLU A 13 -45.41 21.83 19.18
C GLU A 13 -46.62 22.53 18.56
N THR A 14 -46.53 23.84 18.35
CA THR A 14 -47.58 24.66 17.71
C THR A 14 -47.49 24.72 16.19
N PHE A 15 -46.60 23.94 15.57
CA PHE A 15 -46.39 24.02 14.12
C PHE A 15 -47.65 23.61 13.33
N PRO A 16 -48.17 24.45 12.40
CA PRO A 16 -49.45 24.22 11.73
C PRO A 16 -49.35 23.21 10.56
N CYS A 17 -48.94 21.96 10.86
CA CYS A 17 -48.71 20.90 9.86
C CYS A 17 -49.92 20.67 8.94
N ALA A 18 -51.14 20.71 9.49
CA ALA A 18 -52.38 20.54 8.73
C ALA A 18 -52.67 21.70 7.77
N GLU A 19 -52.32 22.94 8.13
CA GLU A 19 -52.46 24.10 7.24
C GLU A 19 -51.42 24.07 6.11
N LEU A 20 -50.17 23.72 6.43
CA LEU A 20 -49.11 23.55 5.45
C LEU A 20 -49.49 22.50 4.41
N GLN A 21 -49.93 21.30 4.85
CA GLN A 21 -50.36 20.24 3.95
C GLN A 21 -51.54 20.69 3.09
N ARG A 22 -52.56 21.32 3.70
CA ARG A 22 -53.71 21.87 2.96
C ARG A 22 -53.28 22.90 1.92
N TYR A 23 -52.32 23.77 2.23
CA TYR A 23 -51.80 24.78 1.30
C TYR A 23 -51.09 24.10 0.12
N ILE A 24 -50.20 23.15 0.39
CA ILE A 24 -49.47 22.36 -0.63
C ILE A 24 -50.46 21.66 -1.58
N THR A 25 -51.52 21.04 -1.04
CA THR A 25 -52.56 20.39 -1.84
C THR A 25 -53.40 21.39 -2.65
N VAL A 26 -53.86 22.50 -2.06
CA VAL A 26 -54.70 23.51 -2.74
C VAL A 26 -53.98 24.17 -3.92
N TYR A 27 -52.69 24.49 -3.78
CA TYR A 27 -51.90 25.12 -4.84
C TYR A 27 -51.21 24.12 -5.78
N GLY A 28 -51.39 22.81 -5.58
CA GLY A 28 -50.81 21.77 -6.44
C GLY A 28 -49.27 21.76 -6.43
N LEU A 29 -48.66 21.97 -5.26
CA LEU A 29 -47.20 22.04 -5.13
C LEU A 29 -46.52 20.66 -5.15
N HIS A 30 -47.27 19.56 -5.15
CA HIS A 30 -46.74 18.21 -5.34
C HIS A 30 -46.21 18.01 -6.77
N SER A 31 -44.95 17.60 -6.90
CA SER A 31 -44.24 17.41 -8.18
C SER A 31 -44.97 16.50 -9.18
N THR A 32 -45.62 15.43 -8.69
CA THR A 32 -46.41 14.49 -9.49
C THR A 32 -47.67 15.08 -10.13
N THR A 33 -48.07 16.30 -9.75
CA THR A 33 -49.32 16.94 -10.21
C THR A 33 -49.12 18.09 -11.19
N TRP A 34 -47.87 18.39 -11.58
CA TRP A 34 -47.57 19.50 -12.48
C TRP A 34 -47.89 19.15 -13.93
N PRO A 35 -48.89 19.78 -14.56
CA PRO A 35 -49.17 19.56 -15.97
C PRO A 35 -48.07 20.23 -16.79
N ALA A 36 -47.60 19.55 -17.85
CA ALA A 36 -46.72 20.15 -18.83
C ALA A 36 -47.39 21.42 -19.42
N GLY A 37 -46.85 22.60 -19.09
CA GLY A 37 -47.34 23.90 -19.56
C GLY A 37 -47.98 24.83 -18.51
N LYS A 38 -48.06 24.48 -17.22
CA LYS A 38 -48.42 25.49 -16.19
C LYS A 38 -47.35 26.59 -16.07
N PRO A 39 -47.74 27.85 -15.76
CA PRO A 39 -46.78 28.95 -15.62
C PRO A 39 -45.93 28.80 -14.35
N ALA A 40 -44.69 28.33 -14.54
CA ALA A 40 -43.64 28.25 -13.52
C ALA A 40 -43.60 29.42 -12.51
N PRO A 41 -43.73 30.72 -12.90
CA PRO A 41 -43.65 31.83 -11.94
C PRO A 41 -44.72 31.83 -10.84
N GLU A 42 -45.95 31.40 -11.13
CA GLU A 42 -47.05 31.41 -10.15
C GLU A 42 -46.84 30.33 -9.09
N THR A 43 -46.46 29.12 -9.52
CA THR A 43 -46.14 28.00 -8.62
C THR A 43 -44.95 28.35 -7.72
N LEU A 44 -43.92 29.03 -8.25
CA LEU A 44 -42.78 29.51 -7.45
C LEU A 44 -43.22 30.56 -6.42
N GLN A 45 -44.07 31.50 -6.82
CA GLN A 45 -44.60 32.51 -5.91
C GLN A 45 -45.41 31.88 -4.76
N HIS A 46 -46.22 30.85 -5.03
CA HIS A 46 -46.94 30.11 -4.00
C HIS A 46 -46.02 29.29 -3.09
N ALA A 47 -44.95 28.68 -3.62
CA ALA A 47 -43.96 27.99 -2.79
C ALA A 47 -43.20 28.97 -1.87
N ILE A 48 -42.82 30.15 -2.39
CA ILE A 48 -42.21 31.24 -1.61
C ILE A 48 -43.16 31.77 -0.53
N GLN A 49 -44.46 31.93 -0.86
CA GLN A 49 -45.49 32.33 0.11
C GLN A 49 -45.67 31.28 1.21
N ALA A 50 -45.74 29.99 0.85
CA ALA A 50 -45.82 28.89 1.81
C ALA A 50 -44.61 28.87 2.74
N TRP A 51 -43.40 29.01 2.20
CA TRP A 51 -42.18 29.03 3.00
C TRP A 51 -42.16 30.17 4.01
N ASN A 52 -42.44 31.40 3.56
CA ASN A 52 -42.42 32.57 4.44
C ASN A 52 -43.57 32.58 5.48
N ARG A 53 -44.71 31.95 5.17
CA ARG A 53 -45.85 31.84 6.09
C ARG A 53 -45.69 30.72 7.12
N PHE A 54 -45.21 29.54 6.69
CA PHE A 54 -45.26 28.33 7.49
C PHE A 54 -43.89 27.81 7.94
N ILE A 55 -42.81 28.03 7.19
CA ILE A 55 -41.49 27.43 7.51
C ILE A 55 -40.56 28.43 8.20
N ALA A 56 -40.32 29.58 7.56
CA ALA A 56 -39.35 30.57 8.05
C ALA A 56 -39.62 31.08 9.49
N PRO A 57 -40.87 31.36 9.93
CA PRO A 57 -41.14 31.84 11.29
C PRO A 57 -40.81 30.82 12.40
N TYR A 58 -40.76 29.53 12.05
CA TYR A 58 -40.49 28.41 12.98
C TYR A 58 -39.07 27.85 12.80
N THR A 59 -38.23 28.45 11.95
CA THR A 59 -36.86 27.98 11.72
C THR A 59 -35.91 28.64 12.73
N PRO A 60 -35.24 27.88 13.61
CA PRO A 60 -34.40 28.44 14.67
C PRO A 60 -33.12 29.05 14.09
N ILE A 61 -32.80 30.30 14.46
CA ILE A 61 -31.66 31.07 13.92
C ILE A 61 -30.31 30.35 14.14
N GLY A 62 -30.19 29.56 15.21
CA GLY A 62 -28.99 28.77 15.54
C GLY A 62 -28.99 27.32 15.02
N GLY A 63 -29.97 26.94 14.21
CA GLY A 63 -30.21 25.54 13.81
C GLY A 63 -30.86 24.68 14.91
N PHE A 64 -31.25 23.46 14.56
CA PHE A 64 -31.77 22.47 15.52
C PHE A 64 -30.59 21.82 16.24
N GLN A 65 -30.20 22.35 17.40
CA GLN A 65 -28.99 21.88 18.09
C GLN A 65 -29.19 20.53 18.80
N HIS A 66 -30.38 20.27 19.35
CA HIS A 66 -30.69 19.01 20.04
C HIS A 66 -32.12 18.48 19.81
N ASP A 67 -33.11 19.34 19.60
CA ASP A 67 -34.51 18.94 19.40
C ASP A 67 -34.92 19.00 17.93
N TYR A 68 -34.80 17.87 17.24
CA TYR A 68 -35.37 17.70 15.90
C TYR A 68 -36.90 17.56 15.98
N PRO A 69 -37.69 18.23 15.12
CA PRO A 69 -39.12 17.98 15.07
C PRO A 69 -39.41 16.49 14.82
N THR A 70 -40.41 15.93 15.49
CA THR A 70 -40.79 14.51 15.36
C THR A 70 -41.89 14.28 14.31
N SER A 71 -42.49 15.35 13.78
CA SER A 71 -43.58 15.28 12.80
C SER A 71 -43.07 14.96 11.39
N GLU A 72 -43.40 13.77 10.87
CA GLU A 72 -43.11 13.40 9.48
C GLU A 72 -43.77 14.36 8.47
N ILE A 73 -44.99 14.83 8.77
CA ILE A 73 -45.74 15.78 7.93
C ILE A 73 -44.95 17.09 7.74
N LEU A 74 -44.19 17.52 8.74
CA LEU A 74 -43.34 18.71 8.64
C LEU A 74 -42.19 18.47 7.65
N TYR A 75 -41.45 17.37 7.79
CA TYR A 75 -40.36 17.05 6.86
C TYR A 75 -40.84 16.84 5.43
N ASP A 76 -41.98 16.19 5.26
CA ASP A 76 -42.52 15.88 3.93
C ASP A 76 -43.09 17.16 3.26
N GLY A 77 -43.68 18.06 4.05
CA GLY A 77 -44.09 19.40 3.62
C GLY A 77 -42.91 20.29 3.24
N VAL A 78 -41.86 20.35 4.07
CA VAL A 78 -40.61 21.07 3.76
C VAL A 78 -39.92 20.49 2.53
N SER A 79 -39.84 19.16 2.41
CA SER A 79 -39.26 18.48 1.25
C SER A 79 -40.03 18.83 -0.02
N THR A 80 -41.36 18.80 0.02
CA THR A 80 -42.21 19.19 -1.11
C THR A 80 -41.96 20.64 -1.53
N LEU A 81 -41.84 21.59 -0.58
CA LEU A 81 -41.55 22.99 -0.89
C LEU A 81 -40.15 23.20 -1.46
N LEU A 82 -39.12 22.57 -0.88
CA LEU A 82 -37.73 22.67 -1.35
C LEU A 82 -37.57 22.09 -2.75
N PHE A 83 -38.11 20.89 -2.98
CA PHE A 83 -38.12 20.26 -4.30
C PHE A 83 -38.86 21.13 -5.32
N ALA A 84 -40.07 21.62 -4.96
CA ALA A 84 -40.85 22.50 -5.83
C ALA A 84 -40.06 23.76 -6.23
N MET A 85 -39.45 24.44 -5.26
CA MET A 85 -38.66 25.64 -5.53
C MET A 85 -37.48 25.35 -6.46
N GLY A 86 -36.66 24.34 -6.16
CA GLY A 86 -35.49 23.99 -6.97
C GLY A 86 -35.84 23.56 -8.39
N THR A 87 -36.82 22.66 -8.57
CA THR A 87 -37.26 22.23 -9.90
C THR A 87 -37.75 23.41 -10.73
N ILE A 88 -38.57 24.32 -10.18
CA ILE A 88 -39.07 25.48 -10.94
C ILE A 88 -37.92 26.41 -11.33
N THR A 89 -36.96 26.65 -10.45
CA THR A 89 -35.80 27.50 -10.77
C THR A 89 -34.81 26.90 -11.76
N SER A 90 -34.80 25.57 -11.93
CA SER A 90 -34.00 24.92 -12.98
C SER A 90 -34.58 25.08 -14.40
N ILE A 91 -35.86 25.42 -14.51
CA ILE A 91 -36.47 25.77 -15.80
C ILE A 91 -35.95 27.15 -16.19
N SER A 92 -35.38 27.30 -17.38
CA SER A 92 -34.78 28.55 -17.87
C SER A 92 -35.74 29.74 -17.84
N ILE A 93 -35.75 30.50 -16.74
CA ILE A 93 -36.50 31.75 -16.60
C ILE A 93 -35.82 32.79 -17.53
N PRO A 94 -36.56 33.45 -18.45
CA PRO A 94 -36.00 34.50 -19.31
C PRO A 94 -35.31 35.58 -18.47
N GLN A 95 -34.14 36.05 -18.92
CA GLN A 95 -33.26 36.94 -18.14
C GLN A 95 -33.98 38.20 -17.58
N GLN A 96 -34.98 38.72 -18.30
CA GLN A 96 -35.82 39.85 -17.91
C GLN A 96 -36.71 39.62 -16.66
N LYS A 97 -36.72 38.41 -16.09
CA LYS A 97 -37.55 38.03 -14.93
C LYS A 97 -36.75 37.58 -13.70
N LYS A 98 -35.43 37.80 -13.67
CA LYS A 98 -34.58 37.42 -12.53
C LYS A 98 -34.93 38.10 -11.20
N ASP A 99 -35.58 39.26 -11.23
CA ASP A 99 -36.03 39.98 -10.02
C ASP A 99 -37.00 39.17 -9.15
N HIS A 100 -37.75 38.22 -9.72
CA HIS A 100 -38.62 37.31 -8.95
C HIS A 100 -37.86 36.34 -8.03
N LEU A 101 -36.53 36.21 -8.20
CA LEU A 101 -35.67 35.41 -7.33
C LEU A 101 -35.06 36.22 -6.18
N LEU A 102 -35.23 37.55 -6.15
CA LEU A 102 -34.71 38.39 -5.06
C LEU A 102 -35.27 38.01 -3.66
N PRO A 103 -36.56 37.63 -3.50
CA PRO A 103 -37.07 37.11 -2.21
C PRO A 103 -36.34 35.86 -1.74
N PHE A 104 -35.84 35.03 -2.66
CA PHE A 104 -35.14 33.78 -2.36
C PHE A 104 -33.83 34.02 -1.62
N VAL A 105 -33.12 35.12 -1.94
CA VAL A 105 -31.90 35.54 -1.25
C VAL A 105 -32.15 35.79 0.24
N ALA A 106 -33.27 36.41 0.59
CA ALA A 106 -33.64 36.64 2.00
C ALA A 106 -34.00 35.34 2.74
N MET A 107 -34.48 34.32 2.02
CA MET A 107 -34.88 33.02 2.57
C MET A 107 -33.70 32.05 2.77
N CYS A 108 -32.57 32.27 2.09
CA CYS A 108 -31.42 31.36 2.07
C CYS A 108 -30.99 30.83 3.45
N PRO A 109 -30.86 31.66 4.52
CA PRO A 109 -30.50 31.15 5.86
C PRO A 109 -31.47 30.09 6.40
N SER A 110 -32.78 30.30 6.23
CA SER A 110 -33.79 29.33 6.67
C SER A 110 -33.81 28.07 5.81
N ILE A 111 -33.67 28.21 4.49
CA ILE A 111 -33.57 27.08 3.54
C ILE A 111 -32.38 26.20 3.89
N TRP A 112 -31.24 26.81 4.20
CA TRP A 112 -30.01 26.12 4.54
C TRP A 112 -30.12 25.23 5.80
N ILE A 113 -30.71 25.77 6.87
CA ILE A 113 -30.96 25.00 8.10
C ILE A 113 -31.81 23.76 7.81
N TRP A 114 -32.84 23.90 6.96
CA TRP A 114 -33.69 22.77 6.57
C TRP A 114 -32.98 21.77 5.64
N ILE A 115 -32.10 22.21 4.73
CA ILE A 115 -31.24 21.30 3.95
C ILE A 115 -30.38 20.45 4.89
N GLN A 116 -29.66 21.06 5.84
CA GLN A 116 -28.85 20.33 6.82
C GLN A 116 -29.69 19.32 7.62
N THR A 117 -30.90 19.73 8.02
CA THR A 117 -31.84 18.90 8.79
C THR A 117 -32.33 17.69 8.00
N LEU A 118 -32.78 17.89 6.76
CA LEU A 118 -33.27 16.79 5.90
C LEU A 118 -32.16 15.79 5.57
N LEU A 119 -30.93 16.25 5.34
CA LEU A 119 -29.79 15.38 5.07
C LEU A 119 -29.40 14.54 6.30
N ALA A 120 -29.44 15.13 7.50
CA ALA A 120 -29.23 14.40 8.75
C ALA A 120 -30.32 13.32 8.98
N CYS A 121 -31.57 13.59 8.58
CA CYS A 121 -32.68 12.63 8.63
C CYS A 121 -32.63 11.57 7.51
N ALA A 122 -31.95 11.83 6.39
CA ALA A 122 -31.80 10.87 5.31
C ALA A 122 -30.66 9.86 5.58
N GLN A 123 -29.58 10.26 6.25
CA GLN A 123 -28.42 9.41 6.46
C GLN A 123 -28.71 8.18 7.36
N PRO A 124 -28.37 6.96 6.92
CA PRO A 124 -28.67 5.72 7.66
C PRO A 124 -27.84 5.55 8.94
N THR A 125 -26.78 6.34 9.12
CA THR A 125 -25.81 6.23 10.23
C THR A 125 -26.03 7.24 11.35
N CYS A 126 -27.13 8.02 11.35
CA CYS A 126 -27.41 9.04 12.37
C CYS A 126 -27.50 8.42 13.79
N PRO A 127 -26.48 8.56 14.67
CA PRO A 127 -26.35 7.70 15.85
C PRO A 127 -27.35 8.02 16.97
N GLN A 128 -28.00 9.18 16.90
CA GLN A 128 -28.78 9.75 18.00
C GLN A 128 -30.23 9.26 18.05
N HIS A 129 -30.73 8.57 17.03
CA HIS A 129 -32.17 8.36 16.85
C HIS A 129 -32.52 6.98 16.25
N GLY A 130 -32.65 5.97 17.11
CA GLY A 130 -33.08 4.62 16.68
C GLY A 130 -34.45 4.55 16.00
N VAL A 131 -35.30 5.57 16.18
CA VAL A 131 -36.66 5.65 15.58
C VAL A 131 -36.60 5.85 14.07
N TRP A 132 -35.60 6.54 13.53
CA TRP A 132 -35.53 6.81 12.08
C TRP A 132 -35.03 5.61 11.25
N LEU A 133 -34.54 4.54 11.89
CA LEU A 133 -34.13 3.31 11.21
C LEU A 133 -35.30 2.60 10.50
N ASP A 134 -36.53 2.79 10.99
CA ASP A 134 -37.76 2.22 10.41
C ASP A 134 -38.37 3.07 9.28
N LEU A 135 -37.79 4.24 8.95
CA LEU A 135 -38.21 5.00 7.77
C LEU A 135 -38.07 4.16 6.49
N LYS A 136 -39.16 4.16 5.71
CA LYS A 136 -39.18 3.62 4.36
C LYS A 136 -38.12 4.30 3.49
N LEU A 137 -37.51 3.51 2.59
CA LEU A 137 -36.42 3.96 1.73
C LEU A 137 -36.87 5.13 0.84
N GLU A 138 -38.10 5.08 0.34
CA GLU A 138 -38.73 6.09 -0.50
C GLU A 138 -38.86 7.45 0.24
N THR A 139 -39.16 7.43 1.55
CA THR A 139 -39.25 8.65 2.36
C THR A 139 -37.86 9.26 2.59
N ARG A 140 -36.82 8.43 2.78
CA ARG A 140 -35.43 8.93 2.87
C ARG A 140 -34.98 9.50 1.53
N GLN A 141 -35.28 8.83 0.42
CA GLN A 141 -34.96 9.31 -0.93
C GLN A 141 -35.62 10.66 -1.21
N MET A 142 -36.92 10.80 -0.94
CA MET A 142 -37.62 12.08 -1.13
C MET A 142 -36.99 13.24 -0.34
N ARG A 143 -36.58 12.99 0.91
CA ARG A 143 -35.92 14.01 1.76
C ARG A 143 -34.52 14.34 1.25
N TYR A 144 -33.79 13.34 0.73
CA TYR A 144 -32.49 13.52 0.07
C TYR A 144 -32.63 14.35 -1.21
N ASP A 145 -33.49 13.92 -2.14
CA ASP A 145 -33.75 14.59 -3.42
C ASP A 145 -34.16 16.05 -3.22
N ALA A 146 -35.04 16.33 -2.26
CA ALA A 146 -35.47 17.69 -1.94
C ALA A 146 -34.34 18.57 -1.40
N ALA A 147 -33.53 18.05 -0.48
CA ALA A 147 -32.40 18.77 0.10
C ALA A 147 -31.31 19.03 -0.96
N LEU A 148 -31.01 18.04 -1.80
CA LEU A 148 -30.04 18.16 -2.87
C LEU A 148 -30.53 19.10 -3.99
N THR A 149 -31.79 19.01 -4.40
CA THR A 149 -32.42 19.90 -5.39
C THR A 149 -32.35 21.36 -4.94
N ALA A 150 -32.59 21.63 -3.65
CA ALA A 150 -32.42 22.96 -3.08
C ALA A 150 -30.93 23.37 -2.97
N LEU A 151 -30.03 22.43 -2.69
CA LEU A 151 -28.59 22.71 -2.64
C LEU A 151 -28.02 23.06 -4.02
N VAL A 152 -28.41 22.34 -5.08
CA VAL A 152 -28.07 22.65 -6.48
C VAL A 152 -28.57 24.04 -6.87
N LEU A 153 -29.79 24.42 -6.47
CA LEU A 153 -30.27 25.80 -6.65
C LEU A 153 -29.38 26.81 -5.91
N LEU A 154 -29.04 26.54 -4.65
CA LEU A 154 -28.19 27.43 -3.86
C LEU A 154 -26.79 27.60 -4.45
N THR A 155 -26.17 26.54 -4.99
CA THR A 155 -24.79 26.58 -5.51
C THR A 155 -24.67 26.88 -7.01
N SER A 156 -25.75 26.77 -7.79
CA SER A 156 -25.73 27.00 -9.24
C SER A 156 -25.13 28.37 -9.62
N PRO A 157 -24.06 28.44 -10.42
CA PRO A 157 -23.40 29.71 -10.78
C PRO A 157 -24.31 30.74 -11.47
N THR A 158 -25.40 30.28 -12.12
CA THR A 158 -26.36 31.15 -12.82
C THR A 158 -27.45 31.73 -11.89
N SER A 159 -27.55 31.20 -10.67
CA SER A 159 -28.54 31.60 -9.66
C SER A 159 -28.07 32.81 -8.85
N PRO A 160 -28.91 33.84 -8.61
CA PRO A 160 -28.55 34.96 -7.74
C PRO A 160 -28.26 34.54 -6.29
N THR A 161 -28.75 33.38 -5.86
CA THR A 161 -28.49 32.81 -4.53
C THR A 161 -27.05 32.35 -4.34
N CYS A 162 -26.31 32.01 -5.41
CA CYS A 162 -24.95 31.45 -5.29
C CYS A 162 -23.98 32.43 -4.60
N SER A 163 -24.08 33.72 -4.90
CA SER A 163 -23.32 34.79 -4.23
C SER A 163 -23.59 34.94 -2.72
N VAL A 164 -24.68 34.34 -2.22
CA VAL A 164 -25.09 34.37 -0.81
C VAL A 164 -24.75 33.03 -0.17
N ALA A 165 -25.06 31.93 -0.85
CA ALA A 165 -24.73 30.57 -0.45
C ALA A 165 -23.22 30.35 -0.28
N SER A 166 -22.38 30.92 -1.15
CA SER A 166 -20.90 30.86 -1.01
C SER A 166 -20.37 31.60 0.23
N ARG A 167 -21.13 32.57 0.76
CA ARG A 167 -20.83 33.26 2.03
C ARG A 167 -21.44 32.61 3.25
N MET A 168 -22.29 31.59 3.08
CA MET A 168 -22.95 30.91 4.19
C MET A 168 -22.09 29.74 4.68
N SER A 169 -21.70 29.79 5.95
CA SER A 169 -20.89 28.76 6.59
C SER A 169 -21.53 27.38 6.42
N GLY A 170 -20.74 26.45 5.88
CA GLY A 170 -21.11 25.04 5.74
C GLY A 170 -21.73 24.65 4.40
N VAL A 171 -22.18 25.56 3.52
CA VAL A 171 -22.85 25.18 2.26
C VAL A 171 -21.97 24.26 1.41
N MET A 172 -20.81 24.75 1.00
CA MET A 172 -19.87 23.97 0.19
C MET A 172 -19.27 22.79 0.95
N SER A 173 -19.15 22.89 2.27
CA SER A 173 -18.70 21.80 3.14
C SER A 173 -19.68 20.61 3.13
N THR A 174 -21.00 20.87 3.16
CA THR A 174 -22.01 19.81 3.02
C THR A 174 -22.10 19.31 1.59
N SER A 175 -21.98 20.17 0.57
CA SER A 175 -21.88 19.72 -0.84
C SER A 175 -20.76 18.68 -1.00
N ALA A 176 -19.57 18.99 -0.47
CA ALA A 176 -18.45 18.06 -0.39
C ALA A 176 -18.80 16.77 0.38
N ALA A 177 -19.45 16.89 1.55
CA ALA A 177 -19.84 15.74 2.36
C ALA A 177 -20.83 14.79 1.65
N LEU A 178 -21.81 15.33 0.91
CA LEU A 178 -22.77 14.53 0.15
C LEU A 178 -22.10 13.79 -1.00
N TRP A 179 -21.25 14.50 -1.76
CA TRP A 179 -20.51 13.92 -2.86
C TRP A 179 -19.57 12.79 -2.37
N ILE A 180 -18.93 12.97 -1.20
CA ILE A 180 -18.14 11.92 -0.53
C ILE A 180 -19.03 10.76 -0.04
N ALA A 181 -20.19 11.05 0.54
CA ALA A 181 -21.08 10.03 1.13
C ALA A 181 -21.67 9.09 0.07
N GLU A 182 -22.22 9.63 -1.03
CA GLU A 182 -22.66 8.83 -2.18
C GLU A 182 -21.52 7.94 -2.72
N GLY A 183 -20.30 8.46 -2.81
CA GLY A 183 -19.14 7.70 -3.28
C GLY A 183 -18.59 6.65 -2.31
N ARG A 184 -19.04 6.67 -1.05
CA ARG A 184 -18.71 5.67 -0.03
C ARG A 184 -19.86 4.69 0.23
N ASP A 185 -21.03 4.89 -0.37
CA ASP A 185 -22.17 4.01 -0.22
C ASP A 185 -22.12 2.85 -1.22
N PRO A 186 -21.79 1.61 -0.79
CA PRO A 186 -21.74 0.46 -1.69
C PRO A 186 -23.13 0.02 -2.18
N SER A 187 -24.21 0.50 -1.55
CA SER A 187 -25.59 0.18 -1.92
C SER A 187 -26.19 1.17 -2.92
N CYS A 188 -25.50 2.29 -3.19
CA CYS A 188 -25.98 3.37 -4.06
C CYS A 188 -27.37 3.90 -3.65
N THR A 189 -27.70 3.88 -2.36
CA THR A 189 -29.06 4.11 -1.82
C THR A 189 -29.66 5.42 -2.31
N PHE A 190 -28.85 6.48 -2.36
CA PHE A 190 -29.28 7.83 -2.76
C PHE A 190 -28.97 8.18 -4.22
N GLY A 191 -28.45 7.22 -5.00
CA GLY A 191 -27.91 7.47 -6.33
C GLY A 191 -26.58 8.23 -6.30
N PHE A 192 -26.34 9.01 -7.36
CA PHE A 192 -25.09 9.76 -7.58
C PHE A 192 -25.32 11.24 -7.91
N GLN A 193 -26.50 11.76 -7.57
CA GLN A 193 -26.98 13.07 -7.97
C GLN A 193 -26.09 14.23 -7.45
N ALA A 194 -25.31 14.05 -6.38
CA ALA A 194 -24.41 15.08 -5.88
C ALA A 194 -23.29 15.46 -6.89
N ALA A 195 -23.09 14.69 -7.97
CA ALA A 195 -22.23 15.09 -9.09
C ALA A 195 -22.66 16.44 -9.71
N TRP A 196 -23.95 16.78 -9.67
CA TRP A 196 -24.46 18.07 -10.15
C TRP A 196 -23.97 19.28 -9.34
N LEU A 197 -23.52 19.09 -8.10
CA LEU A 197 -22.90 20.15 -7.29
C LEU A 197 -21.49 20.53 -7.79
N MET A 198 -20.91 19.69 -8.64
CA MET A 198 -19.59 19.89 -9.26
C MET A 198 -19.67 20.55 -10.63
N ARG A 199 -20.86 20.96 -11.12
CA ARG A 199 -21.02 21.44 -12.50
C ARG A 199 -20.33 22.78 -12.76
N ASP A 200 -19.66 22.88 -13.91
CA ASP A 200 -19.07 24.12 -14.42
C ASP A 200 -20.12 25.23 -14.70
N PRO A 201 -19.72 26.51 -14.68
CA PRO A 201 -20.49 27.58 -15.32
C PRO A 201 -20.61 27.34 -16.85
N PRO A 202 -21.62 27.93 -17.52
CA PRO A 202 -21.91 27.66 -18.93
C PRO A 202 -20.76 28.05 -19.88
N GLU A 203 -20.67 27.30 -20.99
CA GLU A 203 -19.53 27.22 -21.94
C GLU A 203 -19.12 28.55 -22.63
N ASP A 204 -19.92 29.62 -22.53
CA ASP A 204 -19.71 30.90 -23.22
C ASP A 204 -18.47 31.69 -22.72
N SER A 205 -17.77 31.22 -21.69
CA SER A 205 -16.49 31.80 -21.24
C SER A 205 -15.29 31.02 -21.79
N GLU A 206 -14.75 31.45 -22.94
CA GLU A 206 -13.54 30.91 -23.59
C GLU A 206 -12.24 31.00 -22.76
N GLN A 207 -12.30 31.42 -21.48
CA GLN A 207 -11.16 31.58 -20.59
C GLN A 207 -11.08 30.43 -19.56
N ASN A 208 -10.57 29.26 -19.97
CA ASN A 208 -10.08 28.16 -19.10
C ASN A 208 -10.67 28.12 -17.67
N VAL A 209 -12.00 27.97 -17.54
CA VAL A 209 -12.63 27.99 -16.21
C VAL A 209 -12.52 26.60 -15.59
N TYR A 210 -11.74 26.51 -14.52
CA TYR A 210 -11.69 25.32 -13.69
C TYR A 210 -12.99 25.18 -12.88
N TYR A 211 -13.46 23.94 -12.77
CA TYR A 211 -14.43 23.43 -11.79
C TYR A 211 -14.50 24.25 -10.51
N PRO A 212 -15.70 24.55 -9.95
CA PRO A 212 -15.89 25.44 -8.80
C PRO A 212 -14.91 25.07 -7.69
N PRO A 213 -13.79 25.82 -7.54
CA PRO A 213 -12.63 25.30 -6.83
C PRO A 213 -12.91 25.16 -5.34
N ASP A 214 -13.89 25.91 -4.83
CA ASP A 214 -14.39 25.85 -3.47
C ASP A 214 -14.93 24.47 -3.08
N VAL A 215 -15.65 23.75 -3.95
CA VAL A 215 -16.20 22.43 -3.57
C VAL A 215 -15.10 21.37 -3.54
N LEU A 216 -14.22 21.34 -4.54
CA LEU A 216 -13.04 20.44 -4.52
C LEU A 216 -12.13 20.73 -3.33
N LYS A 217 -11.88 22.02 -3.04
CA LYS A 217 -11.14 22.45 -1.87
C LYS A 217 -11.81 21.97 -0.58
N HIS A 218 -13.13 22.11 -0.44
CA HIS A 218 -13.86 21.59 0.71
C HIS A 218 -13.96 20.05 0.77
N ILE A 219 -13.69 19.32 -0.32
CA ILE A 219 -13.48 17.87 -0.29
C ILE A 219 -12.09 17.57 0.30
N ALA A 220 -11.06 18.31 -0.11
CA ALA A 220 -9.68 18.17 0.41
C ALA A 220 -9.55 18.60 1.88
N ASP A 221 -10.18 19.72 2.27
CA ASP A 221 -10.20 20.27 3.65
C ASP A 221 -10.84 19.31 4.68
N ARG A 222 -11.49 18.21 4.25
CA ARG A 222 -12.07 17.18 5.14
C ARG A 222 -11.11 16.03 5.41
N ASP A 223 -9.83 16.35 5.56
CA ASP A 223 -8.71 15.43 5.81
C ASP A 223 -8.64 14.28 4.77
N LEU A 224 -9.01 14.54 3.51
CA LEU A 224 -8.83 13.59 2.42
C LEU A 224 -7.58 13.94 1.64
N ASP A 225 -6.60 13.03 1.65
CA ASP A 225 -5.49 13.12 0.71
C ASP A 225 -5.98 13.00 -0.75
N HIS A 226 -5.18 13.49 -1.69
CA HIS A 226 -5.52 13.52 -3.11
C HIS A 226 -5.88 12.13 -3.65
N ASP A 227 -5.27 11.07 -3.11
CA ASP A 227 -5.51 9.68 -3.51
C ASP A 227 -6.86 9.16 -2.98
N ALA A 228 -7.30 9.58 -1.79
CA ALA A 228 -8.61 9.32 -1.23
C ALA A 228 -9.72 10.01 -2.03
N ILE A 229 -9.51 11.26 -2.48
CA ILE A 229 -10.45 11.96 -3.38
C ILE A 229 -10.64 11.16 -4.67
N ILE A 230 -9.54 10.75 -5.31
CA ILE A 230 -9.55 9.92 -6.52
C ILE A 230 -10.24 8.57 -6.28
N ASN A 231 -9.98 7.92 -5.13
CA ASN A 231 -10.65 6.68 -4.77
C ASN A 231 -12.17 6.88 -4.68
N VAL A 232 -12.64 7.97 -4.09
CA VAL A 232 -14.07 8.31 -4.03
C VAL A 232 -14.63 8.56 -5.44
N MET A 233 -13.93 9.31 -6.33
CA MET A 233 -14.34 9.48 -7.73
C MET A 233 -14.53 8.13 -8.44
N ILE A 234 -13.54 7.25 -8.33
CA ILE A 234 -13.55 5.93 -8.97
C ILE A 234 -14.65 5.04 -8.37
N LEU A 235 -14.91 5.12 -7.07
CA LEU A 235 -16.01 4.39 -6.42
C LEU A 235 -17.39 4.89 -6.90
N ARG A 236 -17.60 6.20 -7.04
CA ARG A 236 -18.83 6.78 -7.61
C ARG A 236 -19.08 6.28 -9.03
N ILE A 237 -18.10 6.42 -9.91
CA ILE A 237 -18.18 6.01 -11.32
C ILE A 237 -18.53 4.52 -11.42
N ASN A 238 -17.83 3.65 -10.67
CA ASN A 238 -18.10 2.21 -10.69
C ASN A 238 -19.46 1.86 -10.05
N GLY A 239 -19.82 2.48 -8.92
CA GLY A 239 -21.11 2.26 -8.26
C GLY A 239 -22.27 2.61 -9.18
N ASN A 240 -22.21 3.77 -9.83
CA ASN A 240 -23.23 4.22 -10.78
C ASN A 240 -23.37 3.25 -11.97
N LEU A 241 -22.25 2.81 -12.54
CA LEU A 241 -22.23 1.83 -13.63
C LEU A 241 -22.73 0.43 -13.23
N LEU A 242 -22.64 0.07 -11.95
CA LEU A 242 -23.11 -1.21 -11.40
C LEU A 242 -24.61 -1.21 -11.05
N GLN A 243 -25.27 -0.06 -10.99
CA GLN A 243 -26.72 0.04 -10.81
C GLN A 243 -27.48 -0.70 -11.92
N GLU A 244 -28.70 -1.16 -11.66
CA GLU A 244 -29.55 -1.78 -12.70
C GLU A 244 -29.81 -0.80 -13.85
N GLN A 245 -30.10 0.46 -13.51
CA GLN A 245 -30.23 1.61 -14.40
C GLN A 245 -29.24 2.70 -13.95
N PRO A 246 -28.10 2.90 -14.63
CA PRO A 246 -27.16 3.98 -14.28
C PRO A 246 -27.78 5.36 -14.46
N ASP A 247 -27.51 6.29 -13.54
CA ASP A 247 -27.74 7.72 -13.74
C ASP A 247 -26.66 8.25 -14.68
N ILE A 248 -26.97 8.21 -15.97
CA ILE A 248 -26.09 8.61 -17.08
C ILE A 248 -25.61 10.06 -16.92
N SER A 249 -26.46 10.95 -16.40
CA SER A 249 -26.14 12.38 -16.30
C SER A 249 -25.08 12.62 -15.23
N SER A 250 -25.30 12.06 -14.04
CA SER A 250 -24.34 12.14 -12.94
C SER A 250 -23.04 11.37 -13.25
N LEU A 251 -23.13 10.23 -13.94
CA LEU A 251 -21.97 9.49 -14.42
C LEU A 251 -21.12 10.34 -15.40
N GLY A 252 -21.77 11.06 -16.32
CA GLY A 252 -21.09 11.97 -17.24
C GLY A 252 -20.37 13.10 -16.50
N GLN A 253 -20.99 13.69 -15.47
CA GLN A 253 -20.36 14.73 -14.65
C GLN A 253 -19.15 14.19 -13.86
N ASP A 254 -19.26 13.05 -13.19
CA ASP A 254 -18.14 12.45 -12.43
C ASP A 254 -16.98 12.03 -13.37
N LEU A 255 -17.27 11.53 -14.58
CA LEU A 255 -16.27 11.20 -15.60
C LEU A 255 -15.58 12.43 -16.19
N LEU A 256 -16.34 13.49 -16.49
CA LEU A 256 -15.78 14.75 -17.00
C LEU A 256 -14.89 15.41 -15.94
N LEU A 257 -15.34 15.42 -14.68
CA LEU A 257 -14.56 15.92 -13.55
C LEU A 257 -13.23 15.17 -13.40
N LEU A 258 -13.25 13.83 -13.42
CA LEU A 258 -12.01 13.03 -13.40
C LEU A 258 -11.12 13.36 -14.60
N CYS A 259 -11.68 13.50 -15.80
CA CYS A 259 -10.95 13.86 -17.01
C CYS A 259 -10.24 15.22 -16.89
N VAL A 260 -10.93 16.25 -16.39
CA VAL A 260 -10.35 17.59 -16.22
C VAL A 260 -9.31 17.63 -15.11
N GLN A 261 -9.52 16.94 -13.98
CA GLN A 261 -8.46 16.84 -12.95
C GLN A 261 -7.22 16.08 -13.46
N VAL A 262 -7.37 15.12 -14.39
CA VAL A 262 -6.23 14.45 -15.04
C VAL A 262 -5.60 15.31 -16.14
N LYS A 263 -6.37 16.16 -16.83
CA LYS A 263 -5.87 17.14 -17.82
C LYS A 263 -5.14 18.34 -17.20
N ALA A 264 -5.35 18.63 -15.92
CA ALA A 264 -4.79 19.79 -15.21
C ALA A 264 -3.32 20.05 -15.55
N ASP A 265 -2.99 21.24 -16.04
CA ASP A 265 -1.65 21.62 -16.48
C ASP A 265 -0.92 22.50 -15.43
N GLU A 266 0.23 23.08 -15.81
CA GLU A 266 1.00 23.97 -14.94
C GLU A 266 0.25 25.28 -14.59
N THR A 267 -0.86 25.60 -15.26
CA THR A 267 -1.71 26.77 -14.96
C THR A 267 -2.89 26.42 -14.04
N ALA A 268 -3.16 25.14 -13.82
CA ALA A 268 -4.22 24.66 -12.94
C ALA A 268 -3.96 24.96 -11.45
N THR A 269 -5.00 24.86 -10.63
CA THR A 269 -4.88 25.00 -9.17
C THR A 269 -3.92 23.95 -8.59
N GLU A 270 -3.22 24.29 -7.51
CA GLU A 270 -2.31 23.37 -6.80
C GLU A 270 -3.02 22.05 -6.43
N LEU A 271 -4.29 22.12 -6.02
CA LEU A 271 -5.12 20.95 -5.74
C LEU A 271 -5.30 20.07 -6.97
N SER A 272 -5.64 20.65 -8.12
CA SER A 272 -5.78 19.93 -9.39
C SER A 272 -4.47 19.31 -9.86
N GLN A 273 -3.34 20.02 -9.71
CA GLN A 273 -2.01 19.50 -10.03
C GLN A 273 -1.64 18.32 -9.12
N ASN A 274 -1.91 18.42 -7.82
CA ASN A 274 -1.68 17.33 -6.87
C ASN A 274 -2.61 16.13 -7.13
N MET A 275 -3.87 16.35 -7.51
CA MET A 275 -4.77 15.28 -7.96
C MET A 275 -4.25 14.60 -9.24
N ARG A 276 -3.81 15.36 -10.26
CA ARG A 276 -3.15 14.80 -11.44
C ARG A 276 -1.96 13.94 -11.06
N LEU A 277 -1.03 14.48 -10.27
CA LEU A 277 0.18 13.76 -9.84
C LEU A 277 -0.17 12.49 -9.05
N SER A 278 -1.17 12.56 -8.16
CA SER A 278 -1.65 11.40 -7.40
C SER A 278 -2.21 10.32 -8.34
N PHE A 279 -3.14 10.67 -9.24
CA PHE A 279 -3.73 9.75 -10.23
C PHE A 279 -2.67 9.12 -11.14
N LEU A 280 -1.73 9.94 -11.63
CA LEU A 280 -0.62 9.51 -12.50
C LEU A 280 0.49 8.77 -11.75
N SER A 281 0.51 8.76 -10.42
CA SER A 281 1.41 7.93 -9.61
C SER A 281 0.85 6.53 -9.34
N ARG A 282 -0.48 6.39 -9.17
CA ARG A 282 -1.18 5.13 -8.85
C ARG A 282 -0.79 4.02 -9.82
N SER A 283 -0.32 2.89 -9.32
CA SER A 283 0.05 1.76 -10.20
C SER A 283 -1.15 1.12 -10.93
N THR A 284 -2.39 1.43 -10.53
CA THR A 284 -3.62 0.80 -11.02
C THR A 284 -4.44 1.63 -12.02
N CYS A 285 -4.17 2.92 -12.23
CA CYS A 285 -5.08 3.81 -12.97
C CYS A 285 -5.42 3.34 -14.39
N ALA A 286 -4.47 2.80 -15.16
CA ALA A 286 -4.73 2.21 -16.48
C ALA A 286 -5.72 1.01 -16.42
N VAL A 287 -5.66 0.20 -15.37
CA VAL A 287 -6.59 -0.93 -15.14
C VAL A 287 -7.94 -0.42 -14.65
N GLU A 288 -7.96 0.64 -13.83
CA GLU A 288 -9.19 1.30 -13.36
C GLU A 288 -9.98 1.89 -14.54
N ILE A 289 -9.32 2.56 -15.48
CA ILE A 289 -9.94 3.07 -16.72
C ILE A 289 -10.41 1.94 -17.65
N ALA A 290 -9.64 0.86 -17.79
CA ALA A 290 -10.08 -0.31 -18.55
C ALA A 290 -11.33 -0.98 -17.94
N ASN A 291 -11.44 -1.03 -16.61
CA ASN A 291 -12.63 -1.56 -15.92
C ASN A 291 -13.85 -0.66 -16.12
N ILE A 292 -13.69 0.66 -15.97
CA ILE A 292 -14.74 1.66 -16.23
C ILE A 292 -15.25 1.52 -17.67
N LEU A 293 -14.33 1.44 -18.65
CA LEU A 293 -14.67 1.23 -20.06
C LEU A 293 -15.43 -0.09 -20.28
N SER A 294 -15.07 -1.17 -19.59
CA SER A 294 -15.79 -2.45 -19.67
C SER A 294 -17.23 -2.31 -19.20
N LEU A 295 -17.43 -1.68 -18.05
CA LEU A 295 -18.76 -1.48 -17.46
C LEU A 295 -19.64 -0.57 -18.36
N ILE A 296 -19.08 0.51 -18.92
CA ILE A 296 -19.76 1.36 -19.91
C ILE A 296 -20.21 0.51 -21.13
N LEU A 297 -19.32 -0.34 -21.65
CA LEU A 297 -19.63 -1.21 -22.81
C LEU A 297 -20.65 -2.32 -22.50
N ASP A 298 -20.68 -2.84 -21.27
CA ASP A 298 -21.66 -3.82 -20.82
C ASP A 298 -23.05 -3.19 -20.58
N LYS A 299 -23.09 -1.88 -20.32
CA LYS A 299 -24.31 -1.07 -20.23
C LYS A 299 -24.77 -0.42 -21.53
N TYR A 300 -24.05 -0.63 -22.65
CA TYR A 300 -24.28 0.05 -23.95
C TYR A 300 -25.76 0.16 -24.37
N THR A 301 -26.54 -0.92 -24.26
CA THR A 301 -27.96 -0.93 -24.68
C THR A 301 -28.86 -0.01 -23.86
N GLN A 302 -28.49 0.34 -22.63
CA GLN A 302 -29.21 1.28 -21.77
C GLN A 302 -28.81 2.74 -22.05
N ILE A 303 -27.60 2.98 -22.57
CA ILE A 303 -26.96 4.30 -22.64
C ILE A 303 -26.70 4.79 -24.08
N GLN A 304 -27.26 4.11 -25.08
CA GLN A 304 -26.91 4.26 -26.50
C GLN A 304 -26.92 5.72 -27.01
N SER A 305 -27.87 6.55 -26.57
CA SER A 305 -27.99 7.96 -26.98
C SER A 305 -26.89 8.88 -26.43
N LEU A 306 -26.24 8.49 -25.34
CA LEU A 306 -25.25 9.28 -24.61
C LEU A 306 -23.88 8.57 -24.53
N PHE A 307 -23.74 7.39 -25.15
CA PHE A 307 -22.54 6.55 -25.10
C PHE A 307 -21.27 7.30 -25.52
N GLY A 308 -21.34 8.14 -26.56
CA GLY A 308 -20.22 8.98 -26.98
C GLY A 308 -19.76 9.99 -25.92
N GLN A 309 -20.69 10.58 -25.16
CA GLN A 309 -20.38 11.55 -24.10
C GLN A 309 -19.74 10.89 -22.86
N LEU A 310 -20.06 9.62 -22.59
CA LEU A 310 -19.42 8.86 -21.51
C LEU A 310 -18.07 8.28 -21.93
N LEU A 311 -17.94 7.90 -23.20
CA LEU A 311 -16.75 7.27 -23.73
C LEU A 311 -15.60 8.29 -23.90
N ASP A 312 -15.88 9.48 -24.43
CA ASP A 312 -14.87 10.50 -24.71
C ASP A 312 -14.01 10.87 -23.48
N PRO A 313 -14.55 11.13 -22.27
CA PRO A 313 -13.73 11.35 -21.07
C PRO A 313 -12.81 10.18 -20.74
N CYS A 314 -13.30 8.93 -20.84
CA CYS A 314 -12.49 7.73 -20.59
C CYS A 314 -11.34 7.59 -21.59
N LEU A 315 -11.61 7.90 -22.85
CA LEU A 315 -10.66 7.88 -23.96
C LEU A 315 -9.61 8.98 -23.82
N ASN A 316 -10.01 10.20 -23.46
CA ASN A 316 -9.11 11.29 -23.11
C ASN A 316 -8.17 10.90 -21.97
N ILE A 317 -8.68 10.34 -20.87
CA ILE A 317 -7.85 9.89 -19.74
C ILE A 317 -6.85 8.80 -20.20
N ALA A 318 -7.29 7.86 -21.04
CA ALA A 318 -6.40 6.82 -21.57
C ALA A 318 -5.28 7.39 -22.45
N LEU A 319 -5.52 8.47 -23.21
CA LEU A 319 -4.48 9.18 -23.96
C LEU A 319 -3.50 9.91 -23.04
N ILE A 320 -3.98 10.64 -22.02
CA ILE A 320 -3.11 11.37 -21.08
C ILE A 320 -2.21 10.39 -20.30
N LEU A 321 -2.71 9.20 -19.95
CA LEU A 321 -1.88 8.14 -19.36
C LEU A 321 -0.71 7.71 -20.27
N VAL A 322 -0.81 7.93 -21.58
CA VAL A 322 0.22 7.58 -22.57
C VAL A 322 1.09 8.79 -22.95
N GLU A 323 0.59 10.01 -22.81
CA GLU A 323 1.30 11.29 -22.99
C GLU A 323 2.09 11.73 -21.73
N GLU A 324 2.52 10.78 -20.90
CA GLU A 324 3.17 11.06 -19.62
C GLU A 324 4.56 10.43 -19.49
N LYS A 325 5.36 10.94 -18.55
CA LYS A 325 6.76 10.45 -18.31
C LYS A 325 6.84 8.94 -18.02
N PHE A 326 5.71 8.30 -17.73
CA PHE A 326 5.58 6.86 -17.50
C PHE A 326 4.90 6.08 -18.64
N ALA A 327 4.79 6.66 -19.84
CA ALA A 327 4.14 6.10 -21.04
C ALA A 327 4.42 4.62 -21.27
N PHE A 328 5.68 4.18 -21.21
CA PHE A 328 6.05 2.77 -21.34
C PHE A 328 5.32 1.89 -20.31
N ARG A 329 5.35 2.26 -19.02
CA ARG A 329 4.68 1.52 -17.94
C ARG A 329 3.16 1.54 -18.14
N ARG A 330 2.58 2.66 -18.55
CA ARG A 330 1.13 2.83 -18.73
C ARG A 330 0.59 2.05 -19.93
N ILE A 331 1.23 2.12 -21.09
CA ILE A 331 0.90 1.25 -22.24
C ILE A 331 1.03 -0.23 -21.85
N SER A 332 2.05 -0.58 -21.06
CA SER A 332 2.22 -1.95 -20.59
C SER A 332 1.07 -2.42 -19.69
N GLN A 333 0.48 -1.53 -18.89
CA GLN A 333 -0.68 -1.81 -18.06
C GLN A 333 -1.99 -1.85 -18.86
N LEU A 334 -2.16 -0.94 -19.83
CA LEU A 334 -3.29 -0.97 -20.77
C LEU A 334 -3.27 -2.28 -21.58
N LEU A 335 -2.10 -2.73 -22.03
CA LEU A 335 -1.93 -4.02 -22.67
C LEU A 335 -2.16 -5.19 -21.70
N ASP A 336 -1.70 -5.14 -20.45
CA ASP A 336 -2.02 -6.19 -19.45
C ASP A 336 -3.52 -6.23 -19.05
N SER A 337 -4.37 -5.38 -19.64
CA SER A 337 -5.80 -5.24 -19.35
C SER A 337 -6.66 -5.53 -20.59
N ALA A 338 -7.98 -5.59 -20.41
CA ALA A 338 -8.91 -5.76 -21.53
C ALA A 338 -9.02 -4.53 -22.47
N PHE A 339 -8.33 -3.41 -22.20
CA PHE A 339 -8.52 -2.12 -22.86
C PHE A 339 -8.59 -2.19 -24.40
N PHE A 340 -7.68 -2.91 -25.07
CA PHE A 340 -7.70 -3.00 -26.55
C PHE A 340 -8.83 -3.89 -27.08
N ASN A 341 -9.24 -4.94 -26.36
CA ASN A 341 -10.46 -5.70 -26.68
C ASN A 341 -11.70 -4.80 -26.56
N LEU A 342 -11.73 -3.94 -25.53
CA LEU A 342 -12.82 -3.02 -25.27
C LEU A 342 -12.89 -1.89 -26.31
N LEU A 343 -11.75 -1.34 -26.73
CA LEU A 343 -11.69 -0.39 -27.85
C LEU A 343 -12.22 -0.99 -29.15
N ALA A 344 -11.83 -2.22 -29.50
CA ALA A 344 -12.35 -2.91 -30.68
C ALA A 344 -13.86 -3.20 -30.59
N ARG A 345 -14.38 -3.48 -29.37
CA ARG A 345 -15.82 -3.59 -29.13
C ARG A 345 -16.52 -2.24 -29.28
N ALA A 346 -15.94 -1.16 -28.76
CA ALA A 346 -16.48 0.19 -28.87
C ALA A 346 -16.54 0.67 -30.33
N ASP A 347 -15.47 0.43 -31.10
CA ASP A 347 -15.37 0.73 -32.54
C ASP A 347 -16.43 -0.03 -33.38
N GLY A 348 -16.77 -1.26 -32.98
CA GLY A 348 -17.85 -2.03 -33.62
C GLY A 348 -19.27 -1.63 -33.19
N LEU A 349 -19.44 -0.88 -32.11
CA LEU A 349 -20.72 -0.38 -31.62
C LEU A 349 -21.00 1.07 -32.03
N LEU A 350 -19.95 1.88 -32.15
CA LEU A 350 -20.01 3.25 -32.61
C LEU A 350 -19.91 3.33 -34.13
N GLY A 351 -20.76 4.18 -34.72
CA GLY A 351 -20.46 4.76 -36.02
C GLY A 351 -19.28 5.75 -35.94
N PRO A 352 -18.97 6.47 -37.03
CA PRO A 352 -18.03 7.59 -36.95
C PRO A 352 -18.47 8.57 -35.83
N PRO A 353 -17.54 9.05 -34.99
CA PRO A 353 -17.89 9.93 -33.87
C PRO A 353 -18.49 11.24 -34.38
N ALA A 354 -19.32 11.87 -33.55
CA ALA A 354 -19.78 13.23 -33.82
C ALA A 354 -18.58 14.20 -33.81
N PRO A 355 -18.56 15.24 -34.67
CA PRO A 355 -17.46 16.20 -34.71
C PRO A 355 -17.15 16.78 -33.32
N GLY A 356 -15.89 16.71 -32.91
CA GLY A 356 -15.41 17.21 -31.61
C GLY A 356 -15.21 16.14 -30.52
N PHE A 357 -15.74 14.92 -30.69
CA PHE A 357 -15.51 13.81 -29.75
C PHE A 357 -14.40 12.88 -30.24
N LEU A 358 -13.57 12.38 -29.32
CA LEU A 358 -12.63 11.30 -29.62
C LEU A 358 -13.38 9.98 -29.72
N GLY A 359 -13.35 9.35 -30.90
CA GLY A 359 -13.77 7.97 -31.07
C GLY A 359 -12.66 6.97 -30.68
N PRO A 360 -13.01 5.68 -30.57
CA PRO A 360 -12.02 4.60 -30.40
C PRO A 360 -10.94 4.63 -31.48
N ARG A 361 -11.32 4.98 -32.72
CA ARG A 361 -10.46 5.06 -33.89
C ARG A 361 -9.35 6.10 -33.73
N GLU A 362 -9.70 7.33 -33.36
CA GLU A 362 -8.78 8.45 -33.18
C GLU A 362 -7.79 8.19 -32.04
N VAL A 363 -8.29 7.68 -30.90
CA VAL A 363 -7.44 7.22 -29.79
C VAL A 363 -6.45 6.18 -30.27
N VAL A 364 -6.91 5.24 -31.07
CA VAL A 364 -6.11 4.13 -31.54
C VAL A 364 -5.07 4.59 -32.57
N GLU A 365 -5.38 5.55 -33.46
CA GLU A 365 -4.39 6.22 -34.31
C GLU A 365 -3.30 6.90 -33.48
N ILE A 366 -3.66 7.62 -32.41
CA ILE A 366 -2.72 8.26 -31.49
C ILE A 366 -1.87 7.23 -30.73
N LEU A 367 -2.45 6.09 -30.34
CA LEU A 367 -1.72 5.02 -29.66
C LEU A 367 -0.75 4.24 -30.59
N VAL A 368 -0.98 4.19 -31.91
CA VAL A 368 -0.12 3.42 -32.84
C VAL A 368 1.35 3.81 -32.78
N PRO A 369 1.73 5.10 -32.91
CA PRO A 369 3.11 5.54 -32.76
C PRO A 369 3.73 5.07 -31.46
N TYR A 370 3.05 5.25 -30.32
CA TYR A 370 3.61 4.91 -29.00
C TYR A 370 3.75 3.40 -28.79
N VAL A 371 2.68 2.64 -29.06
CA VAL A 371 2.65 1.16 -29.00
C VAL A 371 3.71 0.60 -29.95
N THR A 372 3.84 1.13 -31.18
CA THR A 372 4.94 0.80 -32.10
C THR A 372 6.31 1.11 -31.50
N ARG A 373 6.53 2.33 -31.02
CA ARG A 373 7.82 2.83 -30.53
C ARG A 373 8.34 2.00 -29.35
N PHE A 374 7.44 1.56 -28.46
CA PHE A 374 7.79 0.68 -27.34
C PHE A 374 7.80 -0.82 -27.68
N SER A 375 7.29 -1.23 -28.85
CA SER A 375 7.30 -2.66 -29.24
C SER A 375 8.71 -3.20 -29.57
N ILE A 376 9.71 -2.32 -29.66
CA ILE A 376 11.15 -2.67 -29.59
C ILE A 376 11.54 -3.37 -28.28
N TYR A 377 10.72 -3.28 -27.24
CA TYR A 377 10.89 -4.03 -26.01
C TYR A 377 10.15 -5.36 -26.12
N ARG A 378 10.85 -6.45 -25.82
CA ARG A 378 10.35 -7.83 -25.93
C ARG A 378 9.18 -8.10 -24.99
N SER A 379 9.21 -7.58 -23.77
CA SER A 379 8.12 -7.65 -22.79
C SER A 379 6.86 -7.03 -23.39
N MET A 380 7.00 -5.83 -23.96
CA MET A 380 5.95 -5.09 -24.62
C MET A 380 5.40 -5.82 -25.87
N SER A 381 6.29 -6.25 -26.78
CA SER A 381 5.91 -7.09 -27.94
C SER A 381 5.21 -8.39 -27.53
N THR A 382 5.59 -8.99 -26.39
CA THR A 382 4.92 -10.20 -25.88
C THR A 382 3.51 -9.90 -25.40
N ARG A 383 3.28 -8.77 -24.72
CA ARG A 383 1.96 -8.30 -24.29
C ARG A 383 1.05 -7.96 -25.46
N MET A 384 1.60 -7.28 -26.48
CA MET A 384 0.90 -7.03 -27.74
C MET A 384 0.47 -8.34 -28.43
N ARG A 385 1.34 -9.36 -28.44
CA ARG A 385 0.99 -10.69 -28.96
C ARG A 385 -0.17 -11.32 -28.21
N THR A 386 -0.16 -11.27 -26.88
CA THR A 386 -1.18 -11.95 -26.06
C THR A 386 -2.54 -11.27 -26.13
N GLU A 387 -2.60 -9.98 -26.48
CA GLU A 387 -3.83 -9.20 -26.34
C GLU A 387 -4.35 -8.62 -27.66
N LEU A 388 -3.48 -8.01 -28.48
CA LEU A 388 -3.89 -7.44 -29.77
C LEU A 388 -4.24 -8.53 -30.80
N LEU A 389 -3.51 -9.66 -30.82
CA LEU A 389 -3.79 -10.74 -31.79
C LEU A 389 -5.10 -11.48 -31.49
N PRO A 390 -5.44 -11.87 -30.23
CA PRO A 390 -6.75 -12.41 -29.93
C PRO A 390 -7.88 -11.40 -30.17
N THR A 391 -7.67 -10.11 -29.88
CA THR A 391 -8.62 -9.05 -30.22
C THR A 391 -8.94 -9.07 -31.72
N ARG A 392 -7.92 -8.96 -32.58
CA ARG A 392 -8.10 -8.98 -34.05
C ARG A 392 -8.83 -10.23 -34.55
N ARG A 393 -8.53 -11.40 -33.97
CA ARG A 393 -9.18 -12.68 -34.33
C ARG A 393 -10.64 -12.74 -33.91
N ARG A 394 -10.98 -12.19 -32.73
CA ARG A 394 -12.34 -12.18 -32.18
C ARG A 394 -13.28 -11.31 -33.01
N TYR A 395 -12.82 -10.13 -33.45
CA TYR A 395 -13.64 -9.15 -34.18
C TYR A 395 -13.59 -9.27 -35.71
N LYS A 396 -13.19 -10.44 -36.26
CA LYS A 396 -13.21 -10.84 -37.69
C LYS A 396 -13.11 -9.65 -38.68
N GLU A 397 -11.90 -9.07 -38.77
CA GLU A 397 -11.61 -7.86 -39.56
C GLU A 397 -12.38 -6.60 -39.09
N PRO A 398 -11.97 -5.99 -37.95
CA PRO A 398 -12.58 -4.75 -37.50
C PRO A 398 -12.41 -3.65 -38.57
N SER A 399 -13.48 -2.91 -38.85
CA SER A 399 -13.55 -2.09 -40.06
C SER A 399 -12.50 -0.96 -40.13
N GLY A 400 -12.12 -0.57 -41.34
CA GLY A 400 -11.26 0.60 -41.56
C GLY A 400 -9.86 0.50 -40.95
N GLN A 401 -9.45 1.57 -40.26
CA GLN A 401 -8.06 1.74 -39.80
C GLN A 401 -7.64 0.78 -38.68
N LEU A 402 -8.58 0.27 -37.88
CA LEU A 402 -8.27 -0.66 -36.78
C LEU A 402 -7.62 -1.96 -37.32
N ASN A 403 -8.11 -2.49 -38.46
CA ASN A 403 -7.48 -3.63 -39.13
C ASN A 403 -6.20 -3.23 -39.87
N THR A 404 -6.10 -2.04 -40.47
CA THR A 404 -4.83 -1.55 -41.07
C THR A 404 -3.70 -1.49 -40.02
N LEU A 405 -4.04 -1.02 -38.82
CA LEU A 405 -3.20 -1.03 -37.64
C LEU A 405 -2.84 -2.43 -37.19
N PHE A 406 -3.83 -3.32 -37.02
CA PHE A 406 -3.56 -4.67 -36.54
C PHE A 406 -2.71 -5.45 -37.55
N ALA A 407 -2.93 -5.25 -38.85
CA ALA A 407 -2.07 -5.79 -39.91
C ALA A 407 -0.65 -5.20 -39.86
N THR A 408 -0.52 -3.90 -39.55
CA THR A 408 0.79 -3.24 -39.38
C THR A 408 1.56 -3.80 -38.18
N PHE A 409 0.89 -4.02 -37.04
CA PHE A 409 1.49 -4.68 -35.89
C PHE A 409 1.83 -6.14 -36.17
N ASP A 410 0.90 -6.92 -36.73
CA ASP A 410 1.09 -8.34 -37.04
C ASP A 410 2.26 -8.55 -38.02
N LYS A 411 2.41 -7.66 -39.02
CA LYS A 411 3.57 -7.63 -39.93
C LYS A 411 4.87 -7.36 -39.17
N LYS A 412 4.93 -6.38 -38.27
CA LYS A 412 6.12 -6.06 -37.45
C LYS A 412 6.46 -7.21 -36.49
N LEU A 413 5.45 -7.75 -35.81
CA LEU A 413 5.60 -8.85 -34.85
C LEU A 413 6.09 -10.11 -35.56
N SER A 414 5.57 -10.41 -36.75
CA SER A 414 6.02 -11.51 -37.61
C SER A 414 7.47 -11.34 -38.08
N LEU A 415 7.88 -10.11 -38.44
CA LEU A 415 9.27 -9.80 -38.77
C LEU A 415 10.19 -10.07 -37.57
N TRP A 416 9.85 -9.56 -36.39
CA TRP A 416 10.62 -9.81 -35.16
C TRP A 416 10.59 -11.26 -34.69
N GLU A 417 9.51 -12.00 -34.91
CA GLU A 417 9.45 -13.44 -34.62
C GLU A 417 10.35 -14.27 -35.52
N ARG A 418 10.46 -13.90 -36.80
CA ARG A 418 11.41 -14.53 -37.72
C ARG A 418 12.84 -14.25 -37.26
N GLU A 419 13.13 -12.99 -36.99
CA GLU A 419 14.42 -12.51 -36.50
C GLU A 419 14.84 -13.12 -35.14
N GLU A 420 13.92 -13.22 -34.18
CA GLU A 420 14.18 -13.86 -32.89
C GLU A 420 14.41 -15.37 -33.04
N ARG A 421 13.69 -16.04 -33.94
CA ARG A 421 13.91 -17.47 -34.24
C ARG A 421 15.29 -17.70 -34.86
N GLU A 422 15.72 -16.84 -35.78
CA GLU A 422 17.06 -16.87 -36.37
C GLU A 422 18.16 -16.67 -35.32
N HIS A 423 17.88 -15.96 -34.21
CA HIS A 423 18.83 -15.66 -33.14
C HIS A 423 18.70 -16.50 -31.86
N LYS A 424 17.84 -17.52 -31.82
CA LYS A 424 17.88 -18.56 -30.76
C LYS A 424 19.04 -19.52 -31.03
N ALA A 425 20.25 -19.03 -30.75
CA ALA A 425 21.46 -19.83 -30.76
C ALA A 425 21.93 -20.14 -29.34
N CYS A 426 22.70 -21.23 -29.25
CA CYS A 426 23.66 -21.47 -28.17
C CYS A 426 24.62 -20.28 -28.10
N LEU A 427 24.59 -19.49 -27.01
CA LEU A 427 25.52 -18.35 -26.85
C LEU A 427 26.95 -18.81 -26.56
N PHE A 428 27.11 -20.06 -26.14
CA PHE A 428 28.40 -20.73 -26.05
C PHE A 428 28.84 -21.25 -27.44
N THR A 429 30.12 -21.58 -27.62
CA THR A 429 30.75 -21.89 -28.94
C THR A 429 30.09 -23.01 -29.76
N CYS A 430 29.14 -23.76 -29.20
CA CYS A 430 28.42 -24.83 -29.88
C CYS A 430 27.55 -24.37 -31.05
N ARG A 431 27.12 -23.09 -31.11
CA ARG A 431 26.37 -22.46 -32.21
C ARG A 431 25.12 -23.18 -32.72
N LEU A 432 24.61 -24.19 -32.01
CA LEU A 432 23.38 -24.88 -32.38
C LEU A 432 22.23 -23.88 -32.42
N VAL A 433 21.61 -23.76 -33.59
CA VAL A 433 20.40 -22.95 -33.85
C VAL A 433 19.16 -23.77 -33.48
N ASP A 434 18.15 -23.11 -32.95
CA ASP A 434 16.90 -23.74 -32.48
C ASP A 434 16.07 -24.39 -33.59
N LYS A 435 16.33 -25.68 -33.83
CA LYS A 435 15.49 -26.59 -34.63
C LYS A 435 14.32 -27.20 -33.84
N GLY A 436 13.85 -26.55 -32.77
CA GLY A 436 12.78 -27.01 -31.89
C GLY A 436 13.24 -27.56 -30.53
N TYR A 437 14.45 -27.20 -30.08
CA TYR A 437 14.98 -27.59 -28.78
C TYR A 437 14.67 -26.52 -27.72
N THR A 438 14.24 -26.92 -26.53
CA THR A 438 13.97 -25.97 -25.44
C THR A 438 15.26 -25.45 -24.80
N PHE A 439 15.83 -24.37 -25.39
CA PHE A 439 17.01 -23.69 -24.86
C PHE A 439 16.86 -23.35 -23.38
N ARG A 440 17.78 -23.86 -22.57
CA ARG A 440 17.86 -23.58 -21.15
C ARG A 440 18.39 -22.16 -20.94
N ARG A 441 17.84 -21.47 -19.95
CA ARG A 441 18.31 -20.14 -19.55
C ARG A 441 19.15 -20.25 -18.29
N CYS A 442 20.14 -19.37 -18.13
CA CYS A 442 20.80 -19.23 -16.83
C CYS A 442 19.77 -18.81 -15.77
N SER A 443 19.65 -19.58 -14.68
CA SER A 443 18.62 -19.36 -13.65
C SER A 443 18.74 -18.03 -12.89
N GLY A 444 19.97 -17.53 -12.68
CA GLY A 444 20.20 -16.22 -12.07
C GLY A 444 19.94 -15.07 -13.05
N CYS A 445 20.80 -14.90 -14.05
CA CYS A 445 20.72 -13.72 -14.92
C CYS A 445 19.58 -13.79 -15.94
N ASN A 446 19.06 -14.96 -16.31
CA ASN A 446 18.06 -15.17 -17.37
C ASN A 446 18.42 -14.61 -18.77
N LEU A 447 19.59 -13.98 -18.96
CA LEU A 447 20.06 -13.39 -20.23
C LEU A 447 20.69 -14.40 -21.18
N VAL A 448 21.34 -15.44 -20.69
CA VAL A 448 22.08 -16.36 -21.58
C VAL A 448 21.28 -17.63 -21.86
N THR A 449 21.24 -18.04 -23.12
CA THR A 449 20.62 -19.28 -23.62
C THR A 449 21.66 -20.33 -23.99
N TYR A 450 21.40 -21.56 -23.56
CA TYR A 450 22.24 -22.73 -23.81
C TYR A 450 21.38 -23.83 -24.42
N CYS A 451 21.90 -24.59 -25.37
CA CYS A 451 21.19 -25.76 -25.90
C CYS A 451 20.99 -26.82 -24.81
N ASP A 452 21.95 -26.94 -23.88
CA ASP A 452 21.98 -27.97 -22.85
C ASP A 452 22.65 -27.49 -21.54
N VAL A 453 22.77 -28.42 -20.59
CA VAL A 453 23.44 -28.17 -19.29
C VAL A 453 24.97 -28.16 -19.42
N ALA A 454 25.55 -28.81 -20.45
CA ALA A 454 26.99 -28.84 -20.66
C ALA A 454 27.52 -27.46 -21.05
N CYS A 455 26.90 -26.83 -22.04
CA CYS A 455 27.19 -25.46 -22.47
C CYS A 455 26.94 -24.45 -21.34
N GLN A 456 25.89 -24.65 -20.53
CA GLN A 456 25.65 -23.84 -19.33
C GLN A 456 26.78 -23.98 -18.30
N LYS A 457 27.17 -25.21 -17.94
CA LYS A 457 28.24 -25.47 -16.97
C LYS A 457 29.59 -24.94 -17.45
N LEU A 458 29.86 -25.07 -18.76
CA LEU A 458 31.11 -24.61 -19.35
C LEU A 458 31.16 -23.09 -19.31
N HIS A 459 30.17 -22.38 -19.88
CA HIS A 459 30.08 -20.92 -19.80
C HIS A 459 30.08 -20.37 -18.36
N TRP A 460 29.44 -21.09 -17.42
CA TRP A 460 29.45 -20.73 -15.99
C TRP A 460 30.85 -20.70 -15.39
N ARG A 461 31.68 -21.69 -15.70
CA ARG A 461 33.12 -21.73 -15.33
C ARG A 461 33.94 -20.69 -16.10
N SER A 462 33.47 -20.31 -17.27
CA SER A 462 34.07 -19.37 -18.23
C SER A 462 33.82 -17.89 -17.87
N GLY A 463 33.74 -17.58 -16.57
CA GLY A 463 33.50 -16.22 -16.06
C GLY A 463 32.03 -15.77 -16.00
N HIS A 464 31.06 -16.52 -16.58
CA HIS A 464 29.65 -16.11 -16.51
C HIS A 464 29.09 -16.13 -15.07
N LYS A 465 29.67 -16.91 -14.15
CA LYS A 465 29.27 -16.94 -12.74
C LYS A 465 29.26 -15.54 -12.12
N ASP A 466 30.34 -14.79 -12.28
CA ASP A 466 30.55 -13.53 -11.56
C ASP A 466 29.67 -12.43 -12.13
N LEU A 467 29.60 -12.36 -13.47
CA LEU A 467 28.64 -11.55 -14.20
C LEU A 467 27.17 -11.87 -13.82
N CYS A 468 26.85 -13.14 -13.63
CA CYS A 468 25.51 -13.57 -13.22
C CYS A 468 25.18 -13.13 -11.78
N GLN A 469 26.15 -13.19 -10.86
CA GLN A 469 25.99 -12.75 -9.48
C GLN A 469 25.84 -11.24 -9.35
N ASP A 470 26.60 -10.46 -10.12
CA ASP A 470 26.47 -9.00 -10.15
C ASP A 470 25.10 -8.57 -10.71
N MET A 471 24.69 -9.12 -11.87
CA MET A 471 23.34 -8.91 -12.41
C MET A 471 22.21 -9.39 -11.47
N SER A 472 22.46 -10.35 -10.59
CA SER A 472 21.48 -10.80 -9.60
C SER A 472 21.39 -9.83 -8.43
N ARG A 473 22.54 -9.38 -7.90
CA ARG A 473 22.60 -8.41 -6.78
C ARG A 473 21.90 -7.11 -7.14
N ARG A 474 22.21 -6.53 -8.31
CA ARG A 474 21.57 -5.28 -8.76
C ARG A 474 20.04 -5.37 -8.97
N ARG A 475 19.46 -6.57 -9.12
CA ARG A 475 18.00 -6.77 -9.06
C ARG A 475 17.44 -6.84 -7.65
N GLN A 476 18.23 -7.31 -6.70
CA GLN A 476 17.84 -7.43 -5.29
C GLN A 476 17.98 -6.08 -4.58
N ASP A 477 18.92 -5.24 -4.99
CA ASP A 477 19.18 -3.91 -4.43
C ASP A 477 18.10 -2.86 -4.79
N ASN A 478 16.97 -3.25 -5.41
CA ASN A 478 15.87 -2.39 -5.88
C ASN A 478 16.26 -1.21 -6.79
N LEU A 479 17.51 -1.15 -7.25
CA LEU A 479 18.02 -0.16 -8.20
C LEU A 479 17.53 -0.48 -9.62
N ASP A 480 16.26 -0.16 -9.83
CA ASP A 480 15.51 -0.11 -11.09
C ASP A 480 16.06 0.91 -12.12
N ALA A 481 17.37 1.20 -12.07
CA ALA A 481 18.04 2.28 -12.81
C ALA A 481 17.68 2.29 -14.30
N VAL A 482 17.73 1.12 -14.96
CA VAL A 482 17.34 0.99 -16.38
C VAL A 482 15.84 0.65 -16.53
N GLY A 483 15.22 0.02 -15.54
CA GLY A 483 13.80 -0.38 -15.55
C GLY A 483 13.40 -1.42 -16.62
N LEU A 484 14.37 -2.01 -17.32
CA LEU A 484 14.15 -2.96 -18.41
C LEU A 484 14.28 -4.41 -17.95
N SER A 485 13.40 -5.28 -18.44
CA SER A 485 13.46 -6.70 -18.10
C SER A 485 14.65 -7.40 -18.77
N ALA A 486 15.11 -8.51 -18.20
CA ALA A 486 16.15 -9.36 -18.82
C ALA A 486 15.78 -9.86 -20.24
N PRO A 487 14.51 -10.21 -20.55
CA PRO A 487 14.04 -10.37 -21.93
C PRO A 487 14.27 -9.15 -22.85
N ASP A 488 14.09 -7.92 -22.36
CA ASP A 488 14.24 -6.69 -23.14
C ASP A 488 15.70 -6.38 -23.47
N LEU A 489 16.58 -6.42 -22.48
CA LEU A 489 18.01 -6.16 -22.66
C LEU A 489 18.66 -7.11 -23.67
N ARG A 490 18.26 -8.39 -23.68
CA ARG A 490 18.66 -9.35 -24.74
C ARG A 490 18.19 -8.94 -26.12
N PHE A 491 16.95 -8.51 -26.24
CA PHE A 491 16.33 -8.24 -27.53
C PHE A 491 16.92 -6.95 -28.13
N LEU A 492 17.18 -5.94 -27.29
CA LEU A 492 18.00 -4.79 -27.67
C LEU A 492 19.43 -5.21 -28.08
N ALA A 493 20.10 -6.10 -27.33
CA ALA A 493 21.42 -6.62 -27.72
C ALA A 493 21.41 -7.24 -29.12
N PHE A 494 20.39 -8.05 -29.41
CA PHE A 494 20.19 -8.66 -30.71
C PHE A 494 19.98 -7.59 -31.81
N LEU A 495 19.06 -6.65 -31.61
CA LEU A 495 18.80 -5.58 -32.58
C LEU A 495 20.06 -4.77 -32.89
N ILE A 496 20.85 -4.42 -31.87
CA ILE A 496 22.15 -3.74 -32.02
C ILE A 496 23.11 -4.58 -32.86
N THR A 497 23.24 -5.87 -32.54
CA THR A 497 24.11 -6.81 -33.27
C THR A 497 23.78 -6.82 -34.75
N LYS A 498 22.49 -7.00 -35.08
CA LYS A 498 22.01 -7.08 -36.46
C LYS A 498 22.23 -5.76 -37.21
N SER A 499 21.97 -4.63 -36.56
CA SER A 499 22.17 -3.31 -37.18
C SER A 499 23.65 -3.00 -37.42
N VAL A 500 24.54 -3.33 -36.48
CA VAL A 500 26.00 -3.18 -36.66
C VAL A 500 26.52 -4.10 -37.77
N GLN A 501 25.97 -5.32 -37.90
CA GLN A 501 26.27 -6.23 -39.02
C GLN A 501 25.81 -5.67 -40.38
N SER A 502 24.69 -4.92 -40.42
CA SER A 502 24.16 -4.33 -41.66
C SER A 502 24.97 -3.13 -42.20
N VAL A 503 25.95 -2.64 -41.43
CA VAL A 503 26.84 -1.55 -41.83
C VAL A 503 27.88 -2.04 -42.83
N SER A 504 28.13 -1.27 -43.88
CA SER A 504 29.26 -1.53 -44.80
C SER A 504 30.56 -1.63 -44.02
N SER A 505 31.46 -2.53 -44.43
CA SER A 505 32.74 -2.70 -43.75
C SER A 505 33.57 -1.43 -43.78
N GLU A 506 33.45 -0.58 -44.81
CA GLU A 506 34.06 0.74 -44.87
C GLU A 506 33.58 1.69 -43.75
N ASN A 507 32.27 1.72 -43.46
CA ASN A 507 31.71 2.55 -42.38
C ASN A 507 32.01 1.97 -40.99
N ARG A 508 32.15 0.63 -40.86
CA ARG A 508 32.72 0.03 -39.65
C ARG A 508 34.20 0.41 -39.49
N LEU A 509 34.96 0.37 -40.58
CA LEU A 509 36.39 0.69 -40.62
C LEU A 509 36.68 2.17 -40.42
N SER A 510 35.82 3.10 -40.81
CA SER A 510 36.01 4.54 -40.54
C SER A 510 35.92 4.85 -39.03
N VAL A 511 34.97 4.21 -38.33
CA VAL A 511 34.88 4.24 -36.87
C VAL A 511 36.09 3.54 -36.21
N MET A 512 36.53 2.40 -36.75
CA MET A 512 37.72 1.71 -36.26
C MET A 512 39.03 2.48 -36.48
N ARG A 513 39.28 3.06 -37.66
CA ARG A 513 40.56 3.72 -37.99
C ARG A 513 40.86 4.87 -37.03
N ASN A 514 39.82 5.63 -36.67
CA ASN A 514 39.89 6.70 -35.67
C ASN A 514 40.03 6.18 -34.22
N SER A 515 39.76 4.89 -33.98
CA SER A 515 39.92 4.21 -32.69
C SER A 515 41.24 3.44 -32.56
N VAL A 516 41.82 2.97 -33.67
CA VAL A 516 42.96 2.04 -33.72
C VAL A 516 44.32 2.76 -33.67
N GLY A 517 44.38 4.06 -33.96
CA GLY A 517 45.61 4.86 -33.94
C GLY A 517 46.35 4.96 -32.60
N HIS A 518 45.75 4.50 -31.49
CA HIS A 518 46.27 4.64 -30.12
C HIS A 518 46.39 3.32 -29.33
N ILE A 519 46.54 2.17 -30.01
CA ILE A 519 46.67 0.85 -29.36
C ILE A 519 47.99 0.67 -28.55
N ILE A 520 48.89 1.68 -28.52
CA ILE A 520 50.11 1.66 -27.70
C ILE A 520 50.05 2.76 -26.62
N GLY A 521 49.56 2.39 -25.43
CA GLY A 521 49.88 3.03 -24.14
C GLY A 521 49.37 4.45 -23.83
N THR A 522 48.78 5.20 -24.78
CA THR A 522 48.33 6.58 -24.53
C THR A 522 46.82 6.69 -24.30
N ARG A 523 46.40 7.34 -23.20
CA ARG A 523 45.00 7.70 -22.93
C ARG A 523 44.36 8.35 -24.16
N PHE A 524 43.18 7.87 -24.56
CA PHE A 524 42.39 8.45 -25.64
C PHE A 524 42.23 9.97 -25.46
N PRO A 525 42.52 10.81 -26.46
CA PRO A 525 42.09 12.20 -26.43
C PRO A 525 40.55 12.21 -26.45
N ALA A 526 39.93 12.81 -25.44
CA ALA A 526 38.48 12.81 -25.23
C ALA A 526 37.69 13.68 -26.25
N ASN A 527 38.30 13.97 -27.40
CA ASN A 527 37.99 15.02 -28.38
C ASN A 527 38.16 14.53 -29.84
N SER A 528 38.07 13.22 -30.12
CA SER A 528 38.05 12.71 -31.50
C SER A 528 37.51 11.30 -31.63
N SER A 529 36.25 11.14 -32.07
CA SER A 529 35.72 9.89 -32.65
C SER A 529 34.36 10.11 -33.32
N PRO A 530 34.15 9.56 -34.54
CA PRO A 530 32.82 9.26 -35.03
C PRO A 530 32.20 8.11 -34.22
N VAL A 531 30.94 8.28 -33.84
CA VAL A 531 30.17 7.37 -32.99
C VAL A 531 29.04 6.76 -33.79
N MET A 532 28.96 5.42 -33.81
CA MET A 532 27.75 4.74 -34.21
C MET A 532 26.66 5.00 -33.18
N ALA A 533 25.62 5.77 -33.52
CA ALA A 533 24.43 5.86 -32.69
C ALA A 533 23.24 5.16 -33.36
N LEU A 534 22.56 4.33 -32.57
CA LEU A 534 21.46 3.48 -33.00
C LEU A 534 20.16 4.05 -32.44
N GLN A 535 19.39 4.70 -33.31
CA GLN A 535 18.18 5.45 -32.98
C GLN A 535 16.93 4.66 -33.32
N PHE A 536 16.12 4.35 -32.30
CA PHE A 536 14.81 3.70 -32.45
C PHE A 536 13.65 4.68 -32.73
N ASP A 537 13.96 5.97 -32.89
CA ASP A 537 12.99 7.08 -32.90
C ASP A 537 12.65 7.60 -34.30
N GLY A 538 12.69 6.73 -35.30
CA GLY A 538 12.37 7.08 -36.68
C GLY A 538 10.89 6.85 -37.01
N ALA A 539 10.30 7.71 -37.83
CA ALA A 539 8.97 7.50 -38.42
C ALA A 539 8.85 6.20 -39.25
N CYS A 540 9.98 5.55 -39.58
CA CYS A 540 10.05 4.20 -40.14
C CYS A 540 10.46 3.18 -39.06
N PRO A 541 9.52 2.52 -38.37
CA PRO A 541 9.77 1.66 -37.21
C PRO A 541 10.23 0.22 -37.55
N THR A 542 10.59 -0.08 -38.80
CA THR A 542 10.95 -1.45 -39.22
C THR A 542 12.40 -1.82 -38.93
N THR A 543 13.28 -0.83 -38.86
CA THR A 543 14.72 -1.00 -38.59
C THR A 543 15.19 0.24 -37.82
N PRO A 544 15.95 0.10 -36.72
CA PRO A 544 16.55 1.27 -36.09
C PRO A 544 17.47 1.98 -37.06
N ASN A 545 17.42 3.31 -37.07
CA ASN A 545 18.32 4.09 -37.90
C ASN A 545 19.68 4.11 -37.23
N LEU A 546 20.66 3.41 -37.82
CA LEU A 546 22.05 3.55 -37.42
C LEU A 546 22.69 4.68 -38.22
N ALA A 547 23.06 5.74 -37.54
CA ALA A 547 23.83 6.84 -38.10
C ALA A 547 25.18 6.96 -37.41
N ILE A 548 26.19 7.41 -38.16
CA ILE A 548 27.52 7.69 -37.65
C ILE A 548 27.61 9.21 -37.42
N PHE A 549 27.80 9.62 -36.17
CA PHE A 549 27.86 11.01 -35.74
C PHE A 549 29.29 11.36 -35.33
N ASP A 550 29.90 12.38 -35.93
CA ASP A 550 31.13 12.93 -35.38
C ASP A 550 30.81 13.75 -34.13
N LEU A 551 31.31 13.35 -32.96
CA LEU A 551 31.15 14.11 -31.72
C LEU A 551 31.91 15.45 -31.74
N ASN A 552 32.84 15.62 -32.68
CA ASN A 552 33.59 16.86 -32.88
C ASN A 552 32.83 17.89 -33.69
N ASP A 553 31.95 17.46 -34.60
CA ASP A 553 31.08 18.38 -35.33
C ASP A 553 30.10 19.01 -34.33
N GLU A 554 30.34 20.30 -34.04
CA GLU A 554 29.53 21.06 -33.11
C GLU A 554 28.10 21.25 -33.62
N ALA A 555 27.88 21.31 -34.94
CA ALA A 555 26.53 21.39 -35.50
C ALA A 555 25.76 20.08 -35.24
N SER A 556 26.35 18.92 -35.57
CA SER A 556 25.78 17.60 -35.24
C SER A 556 25.58 17.43 -33.74
N ARG A 557 26.55 17.78 -32.89
CA ARG A 557 26.46 17.68 -31.42
C ARG A 557 25.35 18.55 -30.85
N VAL A 558 25.27 19.82 -31.27
CA VAL A 558 24.28 20.77 -30.78
C VAL A 558 22.89 20.39 -31.27
N ASN A 559 22.73 20.00 -32.54
CA ASN A 559 21.47 19.49 -33.05
C ASN A 559 21.03 18.23 -32.30
N PHE A 560 21.92 17.27 -32.09
CA PHE A 560 21.63 16.02 -31.38
C PHE A 560 21.27 16.25 -29.91
N SER A 561 21.98 17.13 -29.21
CA SER A 561 21.76 17.38 -27.77
C SER A 561 20.53 18.26 -27.53
N LYS A 562 20.38 19.37 -28.27
CA LYS A 562 19.22 20.28 -28.13
C LYS A 562 17.91 19.64 -28.59
N SER A 563 17.92 18.82 -29.64
CA SER A 563 16.71 18.14 -30.11
C SER A 563 16.31 16.92 -29.28
N ARG A 564 17.00 16.62 -28.15
CA ARG A 564 16.82 15.37 -27.39
C ARG A 564 16.91 15.47 -25.87
N ASN A 565 17.14 16.66 -25.29
CA ASN A 565 17.37 16.90 -23.85
C ASN A 565 18.33 15.90 -23.16
N ILE A 566 19.27 15.33 -23.91
CA ILE A 566 20.34 14.49 -23.38
C ILE A 566 21.40 15.45 -22.80
N PRO A 567 22.06 15.12 -21.67
CA PRO A 567 23.31 15.78 -21.27
C PRO A 567 24.32 15.75 -22.42
N ASP A 568 25.40 16.54 -22.38
CA ASP A 568 26.37 16.53 -23.50
C ASP A 568 26.73 15.08 -23.83
N ILE A 569 26.40 14.67 -25.07
CA ILE A 569 26.63 13.33 -25.58
C ILE A 569 28.09 12.92 -25.40
N ARG A 570 29.02 13.87 -25.42
CA ARG A 570 30.43 13.64 -25.09
C ARG A 570 30.62 13.15 -23.67
N ASP A 571 29.88 13.64 -22.68
CA ASP A 571 30.03 13.24 -21.28
C ASP A 571 29.39 11.86 -21.03
N VAL A 572 28.21 11.58 -21.63
CA VAL A 572 27.62 10.24 -21.63
C VAL A 572 28.58 9.22 -22.27
N TRP A 573 29.19 9.59 -23.39
CA TRP A 573 30.18 8.79 -24.12
C TRP A 573 31.47 8.58 -23.33
N ARG A 574 32.09 9.67 -22.85
CA ARG A 574 33.33 9.67 -22.06
C ARG A 574 33.16 8.87 -20.79
N HIS A 575 32.03 9.00 -20.09
CA HIS A 575 31.75 8.23 -18.88
C HIS A 575 31.60 6.74 -19.21
N GLY A 576 30.82 6.39 -20.24
CA GLY A 576 30.69 4.99 -20.69
C GLY A 576 31.99 4.36 -21.18
N TRP A 577 32.91 5.16 -21.74
CA TRP A 577 34.19 4.71 -22.28
C TRP A 577 35.33 4.67 -21.25
N SER A 578 35.41 5.66 -20.35
CA SER A 578 36.49 5.74 -19.35
C SER A 578 36.51 4.52 -18.43
N LEU A 579 35.34 3.94 -18.17
CA LEU A 579 35.16 2.78 -17.31
C LEU A 579 35.50 1.45 -18.03
N GLN A 580 35.66 1.46 -19.36
CA GLN A 580 36.07 0.32 -20.18
C GLN A 580 37.59 0.24 -20.44
N ALA A 581 38.35 1.31 -20.14
CA ALA A 581 39.78 1.40 -20.42
C ALA A 581 40.66 0.50 -19.50
N GLU A 582 40.09 -0.15 -18.49
CA GLU A 582 40.80 -1.01 -17.52
C GLU A 582 40.77 -2.51 -17.88
N GLY A 583 40.55 -2.85 -19.15
CA GLY A 583 40.69 -4.23 -19.65
C GLY A 583 42.16 -4.63 -19.85
N PRO A 584 42.55 -5.91 -19.62
CA PRO A 584 43.93 -6.36 -19.86
C PRO A 584 44.30 -6.35 -21.35
N GLU A 585 45.56 -6.03 -21.66
CA GLU A 585 46.08 -5.85 -23.03
C GLU A 585 46.07 -7.12 -23.91
N GLU A 586 45.87 -8.31 -23.33
CA GLU A 586 46.10 -9.59 -23.99
C GLU A 586 44.99 -10.02 -24.97
N ASP A 587 43.77 -9.47 -24.84
CA ASP A 587 42.60 -9.90 -25.60
C ASP A 587 42.47 -9.08 -26.90
N LYS A 588 43.09 -9.56 -27.99
CA LYS A 588 43.07 -8.92 -29.32
C LYS A 588 41.68 -8.91 -29.96
N CYS A 589 40.81 -8.00 -29.51
CA CYS A 589 39.48 -7.75 -30.06
C CYS A 589 39.29 -6.25 -30.35
N TYR A 590 38.81 -5.93 -31.54
CA TYR A 590 38.29 -4.60 -31.85
C TYR A 590 37.00 -4.36 -31.05
N GLN A 591 36.95 -3.29 -30.27
CA GLN A 591 35.76 -2.89 -29.53
C GLN A 591 35.08 -1.71 -30.24
N PHE A 592 33.79 -1.82 -30.54
CA PHE A 592 33.00 -0.76 -31.16
C PHE A 592 31.94 -0.31 -30.16
N PRO A 593 32.14 0.82 -29.47
CA PRO A 593 31.08 1.44 -28.70
C PRO A 593 29.97 1.92 -29.64
N VAL A 594 28.73 1.59 -29.31
CA VAL A 594 27.51 2.00 -30.01
C VAL A 594 26.65 2.76 -29.02
N LEU A 595 26.32 4.02 -29.34
CA LEU A 595 25.40 4.80 -28.54
C LEU A 595 23.95 4.41 -28.87
N LEU A 596 23.35 3.62 -28.01
CA LEU A 596 21.96 3.24 -28.10
C LEU A 596 21.07 4.40 -27.62
N LEU A 597 20.06 4.77 -28.41
CA LEU A 597 19.04 5.72 -28.01
C LEU A 597 17.68 5.01 -27.98
N VAL A 598 17.26 4.60 -26.78
CA VAL A 598 16.02 3.84 -26.59
C VAL A 598 14.92 4.77 -26.07
N PRO A 599 13.73 4.83 -26.70
CA PRO A 599 12.59 5.59 -26.17
C PRO A 599 12.14 5.06 -24.81
N ARG A 600 12.23 5.90 -23.77
CA ARG A 600 11.79 5.58 -22.41
C ARG A 600 10.43 6.20 -22.09
N THR A 601 10.19 7.41 -22.59
CA THR A 601 8.91 8.14 -22.49
C THR A 601 8.40 8.49 -23.89
N TRP A 602 7.22 9.11 -23.98
CA TRP A 602 6.59 9.47 -25.25
C TRP A 602 7.23 10.68 -25.94
N GLU A 603 7.87 11.59 -25.19
CA GLU A 603 8.54 12.74 -25.76
C GLU A 603 9.66 12.28 -26.70
N ILE A 604 9.78 12.91 -27.87
CA ILE A 604 10.94 12.77 -28.76
C ILE A 604 12.23 13.20 -28.02
N LEU A 605 12.06 14.07 -27.02
CA LEU A 605 13.13 14.66 -26.21
C LEU A 605 13.56 13.83 -24.98
N GLN A 606 13.10 12.59 -24.80
CA GLN A 606 13.45 11.78 -23.61
C GLN A 606 13.86 10.36 -23.99
N LEU A 607 14.97 10.28 -24.73
CA LEU A 607 15.66 9.06 -25.08
C LEU A 607 16.59 8.63 -23.95
N MET A 608 16.53 7.36 -23.54
CA MET A 608 17.54 6.76 -22.69
C MET A 608 18.77 6.45 -23.54
N ALA A 609 19.82 7.24 -23.35
CA ALA A 609 21.13 7.00 -23.92
C ALA A 609 21.86 5.87 -23.15
N MET A 610 22.33 4.84 -23.85
CA MET A 610 23.15 3.76 -23.29
C MET A 610 24.36 3.53 -24.19
N VAL A 611 25.56 3.38 -23.64
CA VAL A 611 26.73 2.95 -24.44
C VAL A 611 26.80 1.42 -24.41
N VAL A 612 26.80 0.79 -25.59
CA VAL A 612 26.88 -0.66 -25.77
C VAL A 612 28.08 -1.00 -26.63
N THR A 613 29.04 -1.74 -26.09
CA THR A 613 30.17 -2.27 -26.88
C THR A 613 29.80 -3.53 -27.66
N THR A 614 30.18 -3.56 -28.92
CA THR A 614 30.34 -4.80 -29.69
C THR A 614 31.83 -5.20 -29.72
N ARG A 615 32.16 -6.49 -29.89
CA ARG A 615 33.55 -6.97 -29.92
C ARG A 615 33.78 -7.90 -31.11
N VAL A 616 34.77 -7.61 -31.96
CA VAL A 616 35.17 -8.44 -33.09
C VAL A 616 36.61 -8.93 -32.89
N PRO A 617 36.89 -10.24 -32.92
CA PRO A 617 38.26 -10.77 -32.81
C PRO A 617 39.16 -10.26 -33.94
N VAL A 618 40.38 -9.84 -33.61
CA VAL A 618 41.36 -9.29 -34.58
C VAL A 618 41.83 -10.35 -35.58
N ASP A 619 41.83 -11.64 -35.20
CA ASP A 619 42.29 -12.75 -36.05
C ASP A 619 41.34 -13.06 -37.23
N LYS A 620 40.28 -12.27 -37.42
CA LYS A 620 39.35 -12.37 -38.55
C LYS A 620 39.32 -11.07 -39.33
N HIS A 621 39.26 -11.17 -40.66
CA HIS A 621 39.15 -10.01 -41.55
C HIS A 621 37.94 -9.13 -41.15
N PRO A 622 38.02 -7.79 -41.23
CA PRO A 622 36.89 -6.90 -40.90
C PRO A 622 35.62 -7.13 -41.76
N ASP A 623 35.74 -7.81 -42.90
CA ASP A 623 34.61 -8.26 -43.73
C ASP A 623 33.97 -9.58 -43.28
N SER A 624 34.57 -10.28 -42.31
CA SER A 624 33.95 -11.49 -41.73
C SER A 624 32.75 -11.13 -40.84
N ASP A 625 31.81 -12.07 -40.71
CA ASP A 625 30.63 -11.89 -39.87
C ASP A 625 31.02 -11.48 -38.43
N VAL A 626 30.41 -10.43 -37.90
CA VAL A 626 30.55 -10.01 -36.50
C VAL A 626 30.05 -11.14 -35.61
N THR A 627 30.95 -11.96 -35.07
CA THR A 627 30.57 -13.24 -34.45
C THR A 627 30.08 -13.16 -33.01
N ALA A 628 30.17 -12.00 -32.35
CA ALA A 628 29.70 -11.79 -30.98
C ALA A 628 29.42 -10.30 -30.70
N VAL A 629 28.48 -10.02 -29.78
CA VAL A 629 28.27 -8.69 -29.20
C VAL A 629 28.24 -8.82 -27.69
N THR A 630 29.04 -7.97 -27.03
CA THR A 630 29.26 -8.02 -25.58
C THR A 630 28.56 -6.84 -24.90
N LEU A 631 27.24 -6.93 -24.77
CA LEU A 631 26.43 -5.89 -24.12
C LEU A 631 26.73 -5.83 -22.62
N SER A 632 26.88 -4.61 -22.11
CA SER A 632 27.74 -4.26 -20.97
C SER A 632 26.91 -3.71 -19.74
N ILE A 633 27.11 -4.06 -18.42
CA ILE A 633 26.45 -3.63 -17.12
C ILE A 633 27.37 -3.38 -15.83
N GLY A 634 27.82 -2.13 -15.49
CA GLY A 634 28.78 -1.64 -14.43
C GLY A 634 30.08 -2.41 -14.03
N GLY A 635 31.08 -1.73 -13.44
CA GLY A 635 32.45 -2.27 -13.29
C GLY A 635 32.96 -2.69 -11.89
N PHE A 636 33.62 -3.86 -11.84
CA PHE A 636 34.69 -4.29 -10.90
C PHE A 636 35.43 -5.48 -11.58
N THR A 637 36.73 -5.66 -11.34
CA THR A 637 37.55 -6.75 -11.94
C THR A 637 38.11 -7.71 -10.90
N THR A 638 38.01 -9.01 -11.15
CA THR A 638 38.68 -10.08 -10.37
C THR A 638 39.40 -11.06 -11.29
N ARG A 639 40.62 -11.44 -10.89
CA ARG A 639 41.62 -12.14 -11.73
C ARG A 639 41.45 -13.67 -11.67
N LEU A 640 41.43 -14.33 -12.83
CA LEU A 640 41.55 -15.78 -13.00
C LEU A 640 42.40 -16.09 -14.24
N GLU A 641 43.35 -17.01 -14.11
CA GLU A 641 44.27 -17.40 -15.19
C GLU A 641 43.70 -18.58 -15.98
N GLY A 642 43.59 -18.46 -17.31
CA GLY A 642 43.16 -19.55 -18.20
C GLY A 642 42.94 -19.11 -19.66
N PRO A 643 43.33 -19.91 -20.66
CA PRO A 643 43.32 -19.48 -22.07
C PRO A 643 41.96 -19.70 -22.75
N SER A 644 41.10 -18.68 -22.77
CA SER A 644 39.87 -18.64 -23.57
C SER A 644 39.28 -17.21 -23.59
N PRO A 645 38.76 -16.71 -24.73
CA PRO A 645 38.26 -15.34 -24.81
C PRO A 645 36.93 -15.19 -24.05
N PHE A 646 36.87 -14.29 -23.08
CA PHE A 646 35.70 -14.13 -22.20
C PHE A 646 35.06 -12.74 -22.23
N HIS A 647 33.73 -12.75 -22.08
CA HIS A 647 32.87 -11.60 -22.31
C HIS A 647 32.47 -10.94 -20.97
N ALA A 648 32.95 -9.70 -20.74
CA ALA A 648 32.70 -8.87 -19.55
C ALA A 648 32.03 -7.52 -19.93
N VAL A 649 31.35 -6.87 -18.98
CA VAL A 649 30.09 -6.17 -19.26
C VAL A 649 29.88 -4.88 -18.39
N GLN A 650 29.87 -3.63 -18.94
CA GLN A 650 29.50 -2.31 -18.28
C GLN A 650 28.44 -1.25 -18.89
N ILE A 651 27.24 -0.99 -18.27
CA ILE A 651 26.14 0.01 -18.55
C ILE A 651 26.22 1.12 -17.50
N TYR A 652 25.84 2.35 -17.89
CA TYR A 652 25.58 3.49 -17.00
C TYR A 652 24.29 4.23 -17.41
N GLU A 653 23.52 4.73 -16.42
CA GLU A 653 22.37 5.62 -16.61
C GLU A 653 22.80 7.05 -16.21
N VAL A 654 22.67 8.02 -17.10
CA VAL A 654 22.89 9.45 -16.77
C VAL A 654 21.53 10.11 -16.59
N ARG A 655 21.17 10.49 -15.36
CA ARG A 655 19.90 11.17 -15.05
C ARG A 655 20.03 12.69 -15.14
N CYS A 656 19.16 13.32 -15.93
CA CYS A 656 18.99 14.76 -15.92
C CYS A 656 18.31 15.19 -14.60
N GLN A 657 19.07 15.83 -13.69
CA GLN A 657 18.46 16.64 -12.64
C GLN A 657 18.12 18.01 -13.24
N GLY A 658 16.83 18.35 -13.28
CA GLY A 658 16.39 19.67 -13.73
C GLY A 658 16.91 20.78 -12.82
N VAL A 659 17.32 21.91 -13.42
CA VAL A 659 17.79 23.09 -12.70
C VAL A 659 16.64 23.62 -11.83
N ARG A 660 16.78 23.51 -10.50
CA ARG A 660 15.89 24.22 -9.57
C ARG A 660 16.19 25.73 -9.63
N PRO A 661 15.18 26.61 -9.64
CA PRO A 661 15.41 28.04 -9.42
C PRO A 661 16.03 28.27 -8.04
N MET A 662 17.14 29.00 -7.97
CA MET A 662 17.70 29.43 -6.69
C MET A 662 16.81 30.53 -6.08
N ALA A 663 16.24 30.27 -4.90
CA ALA A 663 15.58 31.29 -4.09
C ALA A 663 16.04 31.20 -2.61
N SER A 664 16.60 32.31 -2.13
CA SER A 664 16.91 32.65 -0.73
C SER A 664 17.68 31.65 0.14
N SER A 665 18.93 32.01 0.44
CA SER A 665 19.77 31.45 1.50
C SER A 665 19.28 31.74 2.93
N ARG A 666 19.34 30.74 3.82
CA ARG A 666 19.65 30.96 5.24
C ARG A 666 20.71 29.97 5.72
N SER A 667 21.61 30.46 6.56
CA SER A 667 22.86 29.81 6.97
C SER A 667 22.66 28.74 8.05
N ILE A 668 23.29 27.57 7.88
CA ILE A 668 23.61 26.64 8.97
C ILE A 668 25.09 26.23 8.84
N THR A 669 25.82 26.30 9.95
CA THR A 669 27.24 25.98 10.10
C THR A 669 27.54 24.47 10.07
N PRO A 670 28.78 24.05 9.75
CA PRO A 670 29.08 22.65 9.44
C PRO A 670 29.20 21.77 10.70
N ILE A 671 28.58 20.59 10.65
CA ILE A 671 28.86 19.49 11.57
C ILE A 671 29.86 18.54 10.90
N HIS A 672 31.00 18.31 11.54
CA HIS A 672 31.96 17.28 11.13
C HIS A 672 31.35 15.88 11.35
N ILE A 673 31.18 15.11 10.27
CA ILE A 673 30.89 13.68 10.37
C ILE A 673 32.22 12.91 10.19
N LEU A 674 32.71 12.33 11.28
CA LEU A 674 33.81 11.37 11.27
C LEU A 674 33.26 10.01 10.80
N GLN A 675 33.72 9.56 9.64
CA GLN A 675 33.32 8.30 9.03
C GLN A 675 34.18 7.16 9.59
N TYR A 676 33.65 6.38 10.55
CA TYR A 676 34.30 5.18 11.08
C TYR A 676 33.94 3.94 10.27
N CYS A 677 34.94 3.27 9.69
CA CYS A 677 34.77 1.94 9.10
C CYS A 677 34.79 0.87 10.21
N GLY A 678 33.69 0.12 10.33
CA GLY A 678 33.60 -1.05 11.22
C GLY A 678 34.20 -2.31 10.56
N LEU A 679 34.95 -3.08 11.34
CA LEU A 679 35.77 -4.20 10.88
C LEU A 679 35.00 -5.54 10.72
N GLU A 680 35.63 -6.38 9.91
CA GLU A 680 35.40 -7.77 9.51
C GLU A 680 34.75 -8.72 10.54
N ALA A 681 33.93 -9.64 10.02
CA ALA A 681 33.42 -10.80 10.74
C ALA A 681 34.45 -11.97 10.75
N PRO A 682 34.54 -12.76 11.84
CA PRO A 682 35.53 -13.82 11.96
C PRO A 682 35.19 -15.06 11.11
N LYS A 683 36.17 -15.51 10.31
CA LYS A 683 36.10 -16.82 9.63
C LYS A 683 36.38 -17.94 10.62
N TYR A 684 35.43 -18.86 10.78
CA TYR A 684 35.72 -20.16 11.41
C TYR A 684 36.51 -21.05 10.44
N ILE A 685 37.51 -21.75 10.98
CA ILE A 685 38.35 -22.71 10.26
C ILE A 685 37.80 -24.11 10.55
N GLU A 686 37.25 -24.80 9.55
CA GLU A 686 37.04 -26.24 9.61
C GLU A 686 38.21 -26.96 8.93
N GLY A 687 38.96 -27.72 9.71
CA GLY A 687 40.02 -28.60 9.23
C GLY A 687 39.47 -29.94 8.74
N GLN A 688 39.93 -30.40 7.58
CA GLN A 688 39.62 -31.75 7.09
C GLN A 688 40.40 -32.81 7.87
N LEU A 689 39.70 -33.82 8.39
CA LEU A 689 40.23 -35.15 8.65
C LEU A 689 39.14 -36.17 8.29
N GLY A 690 39.37 -36.98 7.26
CA GLY A 690 38.40 -37.95 6.75
C GLY A 690 38.70 -39.39 7.18
N LEU A 691 37.74 -40.01 7.89
CA LEU A 691 37.46 -41.45 8.05
C LEU A 691 35.99 -41.61 8.50
N GLY A 692 35.24 -42.68 8.17
CA GLY A 692 35.48 -43.71 7.16
C GLY A 692 34.59 -44.96 7.30
N VAL A 693 33.78 -45.25 6.26
CA VAL A 693 33.20 -46.57 5.88
C VAL A 693 32.04 -47.17 6.74
N ASN A 694 30.96 -47.52 6.02
CA ASN A 694 29.93 -48.58 6.22
C ASN A 694 28.63 -48.42 7.06
N ASP A 695 27.69 -49.28 6.66
CA ASP A 695 26.23 -49.30 6.86
C ASP A 695 25.73 -50.13 8.08
N ASP A 696 24.39 -50.10 8.22
CA ASP A 696 23.46 -51.12 8.70
C ASP A 696 22.87 -51.13 10.14
N ASP A 697 21.52 -51.20 10.11
CA ASP A 697 20.52 -51.82 11.00
C ASP A 697 20.31 -51.49 12.51
N LYS A 698 19.13 -50.89 12.75
CA LYS A 698 18.00 -51.37 13.60
C LYS A 698 18.14 -51.66 15.12
N VAL A 699 17.24 -50.98 15.86
CA VAL A 699 16.23 -51.55 16.82
C VAL A 699 16.60 -51.76 18.31
N VAL A 700 16.02 -50.87 19.15
CA VAL A 700 15.36 -51.10 20.47
C VAL A 700 16.17 -51.48 21.74
N ALA A 701 16.14 -50.61 22.77
CA ALA A 701 15.60 -50.86 24.14
C ALA A 701 16.19 -49.98 25.29
N LEU A 702 15.27 -49.47 26.13
CA LEU A 702 15.32 -49.21 27.59
C LEU A 702 16.48 -48.46 28.33
N HIS A 703 16.09 -47.31 28.90
CA HIS A 703 16.06 -46.95 30.35
C HIS A 703 17.28 -47.11 31.30
N CYS A 704 17.66 -45.94 31.86
CA CYS A 704 17.93 -45.65 33.29
C CYS A 704 19.03 -46.37 34.10
N ILE A 705 19.89 -45.56 34.76
CA ILE A 705 20.01 -45.33 36.23
C ILE A 705 21.12 -44.25 36.44
N THR A 706 20.92 -43.08 37.09
CA THR A 706 20.87 -42.75 38.56
C THR A 706 22.17 -43.18 39.32
N VAL A 707 22.74 -42.58 40.37
CA VAL A 707 22.38 -41.63 41.47
C VAL A 707 23.67 -40.79 41.77
N ILE A 708 23.76 -39.72 42.59
CA ILE A 708 23.49 -39.60 44.05
C ILE A 708 23.07 -38.15 44.40
N VAL A 709 22.09 -38.06 45.29
CA VAL A 709 21.65 -36.84 45.99
C VAL A 709 22.03 -36.97 47.46
N LEU A 710 22.42 -35.88 48.12
CA LEU A 710 22.18 -35.72 49.56
C LEU A 710 21.47 -34.39 49.87
N LYS A 711 20.28 -34.53 50.46
CA LYS A 711 19.53 -33.44 51.12
C LYS A 711 20.14 -33.17 52.50
N LEU A 712 19.98 -31.96 53.01
CA LEU A 712 19.60 -31.76 54.42
C LEU A 712 18.83 -30.43 54.63
N ARG A 713 17.78 -30.51 55.44
CA ARG A 713 16.93 -29.46 56.07
C ARG A 713 16.41 -30.13 57.35
N PRO A 714 16.22 -29.45 58.50
CA PRO A 714 15.03 -28.61 58.63
C PRO A 714 15.07 -27.41 59.64
N ARG A 715 14.00 -26.60 59.54
CA ARG A 715 13.35 -25.67 60.50
C ARG A 715 13.85 -25.57 61.96
N ILE A 716 13.85 -24.34 62.50
CA ILE A 716 12.93 -23.84 63.58
C ILE A 716 13.02 -22.29 63.69
N LYS A 717 12.00 -21.64 64.26
CA LYS A 717 11.92 -20.17 64.53
C LYS A 717 12.42 -19.85 65.95
N THR A 718 13.07 -18.69 66.19
CA THR A 718 12.62 -17.60 67.10
C THR A 718 13.68 -16.52 67.39
N ALA A 719 13.23 -15.26 67.41
CA ALA A 719 13.62 -14.11 68.27
C ALA A 719 15.05 -13.52 68.32
N CYS A 720 15.06 -12.20 68.63
CA CYS A 720 16.19 -11.27 68.88
C CYS A 720 17.07 -10.97 67.64
N SER A 721 17.23 -9.73 67.15
CA SER A 721 17.51 -8.44 67.80
C SER A 721 18.83 -8.40 68.56
N ASP A 722 19.52 -7.27 68.44
CA ASP A 722 20.78 -6.91 69.10
C ASP A 722 22.08 -7.48 68.48
N LEU A 723 22.64 -6.72 67.54
CA LEU A 723 24.03 -6.21 67.62
C LEU A 723 24.33 -5.25 66.45
N ILE A 724 24.20 -3.96 66.74
CA ILE A 724 24.92 -2.89 66.06
C ILE A 724 26.36 -2.88 66.65
N ASP A 725 27.31 -2.33 65.90
CA ASP A 725 28.73 -2.11 66.26
C ASP A 725 29.64 -3.35 66.38
N CYS A 726 30.45 -3.55 65.32
CA CYS A 726 31.91 -3.66 65.44
C CYS A 726 32.56 -3.37 64.08
N GLY A 727 33.31 -2.29 63.96
CA GLY A 727 34.08 -1.98 62.75
C GLY A 727 35.49 -2.55 62.80
N PHE A 728 36.01 -3.01 61.66
CA PHE A 728 37.45 -3.04 61.38
C PHE A 728 37.65 -2.88 59.87
N GLY A 729 38.42 -1.88 59.46
CA GLY A 729 38.75 -1.65 58.06
C GLY A 729 40.07 -2.30 57.66
N HIS A 730 40.26 -2.52 56.35
CA HIS A 730 41.61 -2.59 55.79
C HIS A 730 41.65 -1.96 54.39
N HIS A 731 42.78 -1.33 54.09
CA HIS A 731 42.98 -0.49 52.91
C HIS A 731 43.05 -1.27 51.59
N LEU A 732 42.48 -0.69 50.53
CA LEU A 732 43.13 -0.59 49.23
C LEU A 732 42.74 0.73 48.56
N LYS A 733 43.70 1.66 48.46
CA LYS A 733 43.53 2.95 47.77
C LYS A 733 43.69 2.75 46.26
N LEU A 734 42.67 3.10 45.49
CA LEU A 734 42.82 3.52 44.10
C LEU A 734 42.16 4.89 43.95
N ASN A 735 42.89 5.86 43.40
CA ASN A 735 42.42 7.24 43.28
C ASN A 735 41.39 7.36 42.14
N PRO A 736 40.19 7.93 42.37
CA PRO A 736 39.32 8.36 41.28
C PRO A 736 39.83 9.69 40.69
N PRO A 737 39.60 9.97 39.40
CA PRO A 737 39.98 11.24 38.78
C PRO A 737 39.16 12.40 39.35
N THR A 738 39.84 13.49 39.72
CA THR A 738 39.26 14.67 40.36
C THR A 738 38.52 15.58 39.38
N PHE A 739 37.31 15.22 38.96
CA PHE A 739 36.50 16.06 38.06
C PHE A 739 34.97 16.09 38.33
N SER A 740 34.53 15.82 39.57
CA SER A 740 33.08 15.82 39.94
C SER A 740 32.74 16.64 41.20
N ALA A 741 33.72 17.32 41.81
CA ALA A 741 33.54 17.94 43.14
C ALA A 741 32.77 19.29 43.18
N GLN A 742 32.40 19.86 42.03
CA GLN A 742 31.99 21.28 41.94
C GLN A 742 30.51 21.52 41.54
N ILE A 743 29.74 20.48 41.18
CA ILE A 743 28.32 20.60 40.80
C ILE A 743 27.36 20.15 41.92
N CYS A 744 27.77 19.26 42.84
CA CYS A 744 26.88 18.73 43.88
C CYS A 744 26.56 19.66 45.08
N ARG A 745 26.81 20.98 45.00
CA ARG A 745 26.71 21.88 46.18
C ARG A 745 25.37 22.62 46.38
N THR A 746 24.37 22.41 45.53
CA THR A 746 23.09 23.17 45.58
C THR A 746 21.82 22.32 45.60
N LEU A 747 21.91 20.99 45.53
CA LEU A 747 20.75 20.11 45.74
C LEU A 747 20.66 19.71 47.22
N PRO A 748 19.49 19.84 47.88
CA PRO A 748 19.29 19.27 49.21
C PRO A 748 19.52 17.76 49.15
N THR A 749 20.24 17.23 50.14
CA THR A 749 20.59 15.80 50.19
C THR A 749 19.33 14.95 50.18
N PHE A 750 19.17 14.08 49.17
CA PHE A 750 18.02 13.20 49.07
C PHE A 750 17.98 12.24 50.29
N PRO A 751 16.84 12.14 51.02
CA PRO A 751 16.75 11.39 52.26
C PRO A 751 16.55 9.88 52.00
N CYS A 752 17.50 9.24 51.30
CA CYS A 752 17.41 7.83 50.88
C CYS A 752 17.17 6.88 52.06
N ALA A 753 17.82 7.13 53.19
CA ALA A 753 17.66 6.33 54.41
C ALA A 753 16.26 6.47 55.02
N GLU A 754 15.68 7.69 55.09
CA GLU A 754 14.31 7.88 55.58
C GLU A 754 13.28 7.26 54.65
N MET A 755 13.45 7.40 53.33
CA MET A 755 12.56 6.80 52.34
C MET A 755 12.59 5.28 52.47
N HIS A 756 13.77 4.65 52.53
CA HIS A 756 13.90 3.21 52.70
C HIS A 756 13.31 2.74 54.05
N HIS A 757 13.55 3.49 55.13
CA HIS A 757 12.97 3.22 56.44
C HIS A 757 11.43 3.29 56.41
N TYR A 758 10.85 4.33 55.79
CA TYR A 758 9.40 4.48 55.65
C TYR A 758 8.77 3.35 54.83
N ILE A 759 9.38 2.98 53.69
CA ILE A 759 8.89 1.90 52.82
C ILE A 759 8.91 0.56 53.57
N THR A 760 9.96 0.30 54.35
CA THR A 760 10.11 -0.91 55.18
C THR A 760 9.15 -0.92 56.38
N GLN A 761 9.05 0.18 57.14
CA GLN A 761 8.11 0.30 58.28
C GLN A 761 6.64 0.17 57.89
N ASN A 762 6.30 0.55 56.66
CA ASN A 762 4.96 0.45 56.11
C ASN A 762 4.76 -0.79 55.23
N ASP A 763 5.63 -1.81 55.32
CA ASP A 763 5.54 -3.10 54.61
C ASP A 763 5.31 -2.99 53.08
N LEU A 764 5.67 -1.87 52.45
CA LEU A 764 5.25 -1.56 51.07
C LEU A 764 5.81 -2.53 50.01
N PHE A 765 6.83 -3.32 50.37
CA PHE A 765 7.39 -4.41 49.57
C PHE A 765 6.53 -5.70 49.54
N ILE A 766 5.65 -5.93 50.52
CA ILE A 766 5.02 -7.24 50.79
C ILE A 766 3.67 -7.41 50.05
N THR A 767 3.21 -8.66 49.88
CA THR A 767 1.86 -8.99 49.40
C THR A 767 0.82 -8.74 50.49
N TRP A 768 -0.09 -7.81 50.25
CA TRP A 768 -1.09 -7.35 51.21
C TRP A 768 -2.34 -8.26 51.28
N PRO A 769 -2.93 -8.48 52.48
CA PRO A 769 -4.26 -9.09 52.58
C PRO A 769 -5.33 -8.15 52.00
N ALA A 770 -6.36 -8.71 51.36
CA ALA A 770 -7.31 -8.02 50.48
C ALA A 770 -8.24 -6.97 51.13
N GLY A 771 -8.02 -6.60 52.39
CA GLY A 771 -8.85 -5.64 53.14
C GLY A 771 -8.21 -4.27 53.42
N LYS A 772 -6.92 -4.05 53.10
CA LYS A 772 -6.19 -2.80 53.45
C LYS A 772 -5.83 -1.87 52.28
N THR A 773 -6.25 -2.21 51.06
CA THR A 773 -5.79 -1.59 49.81
C THR A 773 -5.86 -0.05 49.81
N ALA A 774 -6.95 0.54 50.29
CA ALA A 774 -7.13 1.99 50.32
C ALA A 774 -6.20 2.72 51.33
N GLU A 775 -5.99 2.12 52.51
CA GLU A 775 -5.08 2.66 53.53
C GLU A 775 -3.62 2.61 53.04
N THR A 776 -3.21 1.48 52.45
CA THR A 776 -1.88 1.34 51.86
C THR A 776 -1.68 2.30 50.68
N LEU A 777 -2.70 2.49 49.83
CA LEU A 777 -2.65 3.45 48.71
C LEU A 777 -2.42 4.88 49.22
N GLN A 778 -3.11 5.28 50.28
CA GLN A 778 -2.92 6.59 50.91
C GLN A 778 -1.49 6.76 51.47
N ARG A 779 -0.91 5.73 52.09
CA ARG A 779 0.49 5.75 52.56
C ARG A 779 1.50 5.86 51.42
N VAL A 780 1.25 5.19 50.28
CA VAL A 780 2.10 5.32 49.07
C VAL A 780 2.02 6.72 48.48
N ILE A 781 0.82 7.32 48.42
CA ILE A 781 0.62 8.73 48.00
C ILE A 781 1.35 9.70 48.95
N GLN A 782 1.29 9.47 50.26
CA GLN A 782 2.04 10.26 51.25
C GLN A 782 3.56 10.12 51.09
N ALA A 783 4.05 8.90 50.87
CA ALA A 783 5.47 8.64 50.62
C ALA A 783 5.97 9.38 49.36
N TRP A 784 5.20 9.34 48.27
CA TRP A 784 5.56 10.02 47.03
C TRP A 784 5.65 11.54 47.22
N ASN A 785 4.64 12.15 47.85
CA ASN A 785 4.63 13.58 48.14
C ASN A 785 5.74 14.03 49.11
N ARG A 786 6.12 13.18 50.08
CA ARG A 786 7.18 13.49 51.05
C ARG A 786 8.58 13.31 50.47
N PHE A 787 8.83 12.21 49.77
CA PHE A 787 10.19 11.78 49.41
C PHE A 787 10.53 11.96 47.92
N VAL A 788 9.55 12.04 47.02
CA VAL A 788 9.81 12.01 45.57
C VAL A 788 9.48 13.35 44.89
N VAL A 789 8.32 13.94 45.19
CA VAL A 789 7.90 15.23 44.61
C VAL A 789 8.90 16.36 44.89
N PRO A 790 9.41 16.59 46.12
CA PRO A 790 10.31 17.72 46.41
C PRO A 790 11.68 17.62 45.73
N TYR A 791 12.04 16.43 45.25
CA TYR A 791 13.31 16.12 44.61
C TYR A 791 13.14 15.75 43.12
N THR A 792 11.95 15.97 42.57
CA THR A 792 11.69 15.80 41.14
C THR A 792 12.37 16.93 40.36
N PRO A 793 13.23 16.63 39.36
CA PRO A 793 13.91 17.65 38.57
C PRO A 793 12.92 18.56 37.82
N SER A 794 13.06 19.87 37.97
CA SER A 794 12.19 20.86 37.31
C SER A 794 12.56 21.18 35.85
N GLY A 795 13.76 20.80 35.41
CA GLY A 795 14.36 21.22 34.13
C GLY A 795 14.43 20.16 33.02
N GLY A 796 13.80 18.99 33.20
CA GLY A 796 13.93 17.88 32.25
C GLY A 796 15.32 17.22 32.25
N PHE A 797 15.67 16.56 31.14
CA PHE A 797 16.67 15.48 31.10
C PHE A 797 18.16 15.88 31.05
N GLN A 798 18.50 17.15 31.29
CA GLN A 798 19.80 17.72 30.87
C GLN A 798 20.93 17.70 31.92
N HIS A 799 20.78 17.00 33.05
CA HIS A 799 21.78 17.00 34.13
C HIS A 799 22.19 15.60 34.60
N GLU A 800 23.44 15.46 35.03
CA GLU A 800 23.99 14.24 35.62
C GLU A 800 23.19 13.86 36.87
N TYR A 801 22.42 12.76 36.78
CA TYR A 801 21.59 12.30 37.89
C TYR A 801 22.42 11.61 38.98
N PRO A 802 22.02 11.72 40.26
CA PRO A 802 22.73 11.05 41.36
C PRO A 802 22.74 9.54 41.16
N THR A 803 23.93 8.95 41.14
CA THR A 803 24.21 7.53 40.86
C THR A 803 23.82 6.56 41.99
N SER A 804 22.96 6.97 42.92
CA SER A 804 22.58 6.16 44.08
C SER A 804 21.49 5.16 43.72
N ASP A 805 21.84 3.87 43.59
CA ASP A 805 20.86 2.80 43.31
C ASP A 805 19.70 2.77 44.32
N ILE A 806 19.95 3.12 45.59
CA ILE A 806 18.95 3.18 46.67
C ILE A 806 17.79 4.13 46.31
N LEU A 807 18.08 5.22 45.59
CA LEU A 807 17.08 6.18 45.13
C LEU A 807 16.16 5.55 44.08
N TYR A 808 16.74 5.00 43.02
CA TYR A 808 15.98 4.35 41.95
C TYR A 808 15.18 3.15 42.45
N ASP A 809 15.72 2.39 43.38
CA ASP A 809 15.06 1.21 43.94
C ASP A 809 13.87 1.58 44.84
N GLY A 810 13.99 2.65 45.65
CA GLY A 810 12.88 3.15 46.46
C GLY A 810 11.78 3.82 45.62
N VAL A 811 12.14 4.60 44.59
CA VAL A 811 11.17 5.14 43.63
C VAL A 811 10.47 4.00 42.87
N SER A 812 11.22 2.97 42.47
CA SER A 812 10.67 1.78 41.81
C SER A 812 9.71 1.02 42.73
N ALA A 813 10.04 0.87 44.01
CA ALA A 813 9.16 0.23 44.99
C ALA A 813 7.83 1.01 45.14
N LEU A 814 7.89 2.35 45.23
CA LEU A 814 6.68 3.17 45.32
C LEU A 814 5.82 3.10 44.06
N LEU A 815 6.39 3.21 42.85
CA LEU A 815 5.66 3.06 41.59
C LEU A 815 5.02 1.67 41.45
N ALA A 816 5.77 0.60 41.78
CA ALA A 816 5.25 -0.76 41.76
C ALA A 816 4.05 -0.94 42.72
N SER A 817 4.12 -0.31 43.91
CA SER A 817 3.01 -0.30 44.86
C SER A 817 1.80 0.49 44.33
N MET A 818 2.01 1.66 43.70
CA MET A 818 0.91 2.43 43.07
C MET A 818 0.16 1.60 42.03
N VAL A 819 0.88 1.00 41.07
CA VAL A 819 0.31 0.19 39.99
C VAL A 819 -0.45 -1.01 40.54
N ARG A 820 0.14 -1.73 41.50
CA ARG A 820 -0.46 -2.93 42.11
C ARG A 820 -1.73 -2.61 42.90
N LEU A 821 -1.69 -1.58 43.74
CA LEU A 821 -2.82 -1.21 44.60
C LEU A 821 -3.98 -0.62 43.78
N SER A 822 -3.68 0.14 42.73
CA SER A 822 -4.68 0.77 41.87
C SER A 822 -5.30 -0.20 40.85
N SER A 823 -4.65 -1.34 40.59
CA SER A 823 -5.20 -2.42 39.75
C SER A 823 -6.09 -3.40 40.53
N ALA A 824 -6.14 -3.32 41.87
CA ALA A 824 -7.02 -4.15 42.68
C ALA A 824 -8.48 -3.65 42.59
N PRO A 825 -9.48 -4.56 42.57
CA PRO A 825 -10.89 -4.15 42.54
C PRO A 825 -11.25 -3.41 43.83
N MET A 826 -11.36 -2.09 43.76
CA MET A 826 -11.79 -1.26 44.86
C MET A 826 -13.30 -1.42 45.10
N PRO A 827 -13.78 -1.55 46.35
CA PRO A 827 -15.20 -1.45 46.64
C PRO A 827 -15.71 -0.05 46.23
N GLN A 828 -16.95 0.02 45.72
CA GLN A 828 -17.56 1.26 45.21
C GLN A 828 -17.67 2.34 46.31
N GLN A 829 -16.64 3.18 46.45
CA GLN A 829 -16.63 4.33 47.36
C GLN A 829 -17.04 5.61 46.62
N LYS A 830 -17.66 6.55 47.35
CA LYS A 830 -18.22 7.81 46.82
C LYS A 830 -17.21 8.82 46.26
N LYS A 831 -15.90 8.55 46.31
CA LYS A 831 -14.84 9.38 45.75
C LYS A 831 -13.80 8.48 45.11
N ASP A 832 -13.37 8.83 43.91
CA ASP A 832 -12.32 8.11 43.19
C ASP A 832 -10.98 8.25 43.95
N PRO A 833 -10.41 7.16 44.50
CA PRO A 833 -9.17 7.21 45.27
C PRO A 833 -7.93 7.52 44.40
N LEU A 834 -8.07 7.51 43.07
CA LEU A 834 -6.99 7.75 42.12
C LEU A 834 -6.83 9.24 41.75
N LEU A 835 -7.77 10.11 42.13
CA LEU A 835 -7.70 11.55 41.83
C LEU A 835 -6.39 12.23 42.29
N PRO A 836 -5.74 11.88 43.43
CA PRO A 836 -4.44 12.44 43.80
C PRO A 836 -3.31 12.16 42.80
N PHE A 837 -3.41 11.10 41.98
CA PHE A 837 -2.41 10.83 40.94
C PHE A 837 -2.41 11.87 39.83
N VAL A 838 -3.54 12.53 39.54
CA VAL A 838 -3.60 13.63 38.56
C VAL A 838 -2.70 14.79 38.97
N ALA A 839 -2.68 15.15 40.27
CA ALA A 839 -1.83 16.22 40.79
C ALA A 839 -0.33 15.83 40.84
N MET A 840 -0.04 14.54 41.08
CA MET A 840 1.34 14.03 41.13
C MET A 840 1.90 13.64 39.75
N TRP A 841 1.07 13.62 38.70
CA TRP A 841 1.42 13.08 37.39
C TRP A 841 2.71 13.65 36.77
N PRO A 842 2.99 14.97 36.82
CA PRO A 842 4.25 15.50 36.28
C PRO A 842 5.50 14.89 36.95
N SER A 843 5.43 14.62 38.27
CA SER A 843 6.51 13.96 39.01
C SER A 843 6.61 12.47 38.67
N ILE A 844 5.47 11.77 38.60
CA ILE A 844 5.40 10.37 38.18
C ILE A 844 6.02 10.19 36.79
N TRP A 845 5.67 11.06 35.84
CA TRP A 845 6.16 10.99 34.47
C TRP A 845 7.67 11.17 34.36
N ILE A 846 8.22 12.20 35.01
CA ILE A 846 9.68 12.46 35.02
C ILE A 846 10.43 11.25 35.61
N TRP A 847 9.92 10.64 36.68
CA TRP A 847 10.55 9.46 37.27
C TRP A 847 10.40 8.18 36.43
N ILE A 848 9.31 7.99 35.70
CA ILE A 848 9.18 6.93 34.69
C ILE A 848 10.29 7.09 33.64
N GLN A 849 10.46 8.29 33.08
CA GLN A 849 11.52 8.55 32.09
C GLN A 849 12.92 8.28 32.66
N ILE A 850 13.22 8.73 33.89
CA ILE A 850 14.50 8.48 34.58
C ILE A 850 14.77 6.99 34.74
N LEU A 851 13.78 6.21 35.19
CA LEU A 851 13.92 4.76 35.34
C LEU A 851 14.14 4.04 34.00
N LEU A 852 13.49 4.48 32.92
CA LEU A 852 13.70 3.95 31.57
C LEU A 852 15.12 4.28 31.05
N ALA A 853 15.59 5.51 31.22
CA ALA A 853 16.95 5.90 30.84
C ALA A 853 18.02 5.14 31.63
N CYS A 854 17.79 4.87 32.91
CA CYS A 854 18.68 4.04 33.73
C CYS A 854 18.64 2.55 33.36
N ALA A 855 17.54 2.06 32.78
CA ALA A 855 17.41 0.68 32.33
C ALA A 855 18.02 0.45 30.93
N HIS A 856 17.91 1.43 30.03
CA HIS A 856 18.27 1.27 28.62
C HIS A 856 19.79 1.12 28.40
N PRO A 857 20.25 0.23 27.49
CA PRO A 857 21.68 -0.12 27.36
C PRO A 857 22.47 0.83 26.43
N THR A 858 21.98 2.04 26.17
CA THR A 858 22.58 3.03 25.23
C THR A 858 23.92 3.61 25.67
N CYS A 859 24.54 3.09 26.73
CA CYS A 859 25.95 3.33 27.06
C CYS A 859 26.81 2.15 26.55
N PRO A 860 27.45 2.25 25.36
CA PRO A 860 28.20 1.14 24.75
C PRO A 860 29.52 0.79 25.47
N GLN A 861 29.82 1.37 26.64
CA GLN A 861 31.08 1.19 27.35
C GLN A 861 31.13 -0.04 28.27
N HIS A 862 30.02 -0.76 28.45
CA HIS A 862 29.92 -1.90 29.37
C HIS A 862 29.35 -3.15 28.66
N ALA A 863 30.18 -3.84 27.89
CA ALA A 863 29.79 -5.02 27.10
C ALA A 863 29.59 -6.31 27.93
N VAL A 864 29.83 -6.28 29.24
CA VAL A 864 29.61 -7.41 30.15
C VAL A 864 28.97 -6.89 31.45
N TRP A 865 27.65 -6.98 31.54
CA TRP A 865 26.91 -6.68 32.77
C TRP A 865 27.02 -7.84 33.75
N LEU A 866 27.16 -7.54 35.05
CA LEU A 866 27.00 -8.56 36.08
C LEU A 866 25.52 -8.95 36.19
N ASP A 867 25.24 -10.24 36.40
CA ASP A 867 23.89 -10.83 36.56
C ASP A 867 22.99 -10.05 37.54
N LEU A 868 23.58 -9.44 38.57
CA LEU A 868 22.88 -8.65 39.57
C LEU A 868 22.41 -7.30 39.01
N GLU A 869 23.27 -6.60 38.27
CA GLU A 869 22.95 -5.31 37.68
C GLU A 869 21.88 -5.44 36.60
N LEU A 870 21.96 -6.49 35.78
CA LEU A 870 20.94 -6.81 34.78
C LEU A 870 19.56 -7.02 35.42
N LYS A 871 19.49 -7.75 36.55
CA LYS A 871 18.23 -7.94 37.29
C LYS A 871 17.66 -6.64 37.82
N THR A 872 18.50 -5.74 38.34
CA THR A 872 18.08 -4.41 38.83
C THR A 872 17.57 -3.52 37.68
N ARG A 873 18.27 -3.47 36.55
CA ARG A 873 17.83 -2.74 35.34
C ARG A 873 16.51 -3.28 34.80
N LEU A 874 16.35 -4.61 34.72
CA LEU A 874 15.09 -5.24 34.32
C LEU A 874 13.95 -4.96 35.30
N LEU A 875 14.21 -4.88 36.61
CA LEU A 875 13.21 -4.46 37.58
C LEU A 875 12.75 -3.01 37.31
N ARG A 876 13.69 -2.08 37.13
CA ARG A 876 13.39 -0.65 36.83
C ARG A 876 12.59 -0.52 35.53
N TYR A 877 12.98 -1.24 34.48
CA TYR A 877 12.23 -1.31 33.21
C TYR A 877 10.78 -1.78 33.41
N ARG A 878 10.59 -2.93 34.07
CA ARG A 878 9.25 -3.51 34.32
C ARG A 878 8.35 -2.60 35.15
N VAL A 879 8.92 -1.89 36.12
CA VAL A 879 8.17 -0.95 36.95
C VAL A 879 7.74 0.27 36.16
N ALA A 880 8.64 0.88 35.39
CA ALA A 880 8.33 2.02 34.54
C ALA A 880 7.29 1.67 33.46
N LEU A 881 7.41 0.47 32.88
CA LEU A 881 6.47 -0.03 31.88
C LEU A 881 5.09 -0.35 32.47
N GLY A 882 5.03 -1.03 33.62
CA GLY A 882 3.77 -1.30 34.31
C GLY A 882 3.09 -0.01 34.82
N ALA A 883 3.87 1.02 35.13
CA ALA A 883 3.34 2.36 35.40
C ALA A 883 2.73 2.98 34.13
N LEU A 884 3.43 2.95 32.99
CA LEU A 884 2.88 3.42 31.72
C LEU A 884 1.58 2.69 31.37
N GLU A 885 1.58 1.36 31.36
CA GLU A 885 0.38 0.55 31.07
C GLU A 885 -0.80 0.93 31.98
N PHE A 886 -0.56 1.10 33.27
CA PHE A 886 -1.61 1.48 34.21
C PHE A 886 -2.14 2.90 33.95
N PHE A 887 -1.25 3.88 33.80
CA PHE A 887 -1.64 5.29 33.72
C PHE A 887 -2.25 5.68 32.36
N THR A 888 -1.92 4.98 31.26
CA THR A 888 -2.53 5.18 29.93
C THR A 888 -3.75 4.29 29.67
N ARG A 889 -4.09 3.33 30.54
CA ARG A 889 -5.26 2.46 30.37
C ARG A 889 -6.55 3.28 30.36
N PRO A 890 -7.47 3.13 29.38
CA PRO A 890 -8.68 3.97 29.26
C PRO A 890 -9.60 4.01 30.50
N THR A 891 -9.57 2.96 31.33
CA THR A 891 -10.35 2.88 32.57
C THR A 891 -9.74 3.67 33.75
N SER A 892 -8.53 4.21 33.60
CA SER A 892 -7.89 5.02 34.64
C SER A 892 -8.28 6.50 34.47
N PRO A 893 -8.69 7.22 35.54
CA PRO A 893 -8.96 8.66 35.46
C PRO A 893 -7.72 9.47 35.05
N THR A 894 -6.52 8.92 35.25
CA THR A 894 -5.25 9.53 34.80
C THR A 894 -5.05 9.48 33.29
N CYS A 895 -5.71 8.57 32.57
CA CYS A 895 -5.51 8.34 31.13
C CYS A 895 -5.66 9.64 30.32
N SER A 896 -6.70 10.42 30.64
CA SER A 896 -6.96 11.72 30.00
C SER A 896 -5.81 12.73 30.15
N VAL A 897 -4.98 12.61 31.19
CA VAL A 897 -3.82 13.46 31.48
C VAL A 897 -2.55 12.84 30.91
N ALA A 898 -2.36 11.53 31.08
CA ALA A 898 -1.24 10.80 30.53
C ALA A 898 -1.17 10.90 29.00
N ASN A 899 -2.30 10.68 28.31
CA ASN A 899 -2.38 10.75 26.84
C ASN A 899 -2.15 12.18 26.31
N LYS A 900 -2.47 13.21 27.10
CA LYS A 900 -2.21 14.63 26.76
C LYS A 900 -0.80 15.10 27.16
N THR A 901 -0.02 14.30 27.87
CA THR A 901 1.30 14.70 28.36
C THR A 901 2.35 14.49 27.27
N PRO A 902 3.08 15.55 26.84
CA PRO A 902 4.09 15.44 25.81
C PRO A 902 5.14 14.37 26.14
N GLY A 903 5.44 13.53 25.15
CA GLY A 903 6.44 12.48 25.25
C GLY A 903 5.94 11.12 25.74
N VAL A 904 4.73 11.01 26.33
CA VAL A 904 4.24 9.71 26.85
C VAL A 904 4.05 8.71 25.73
N MET A 905 3.26 9.05 24.71
CA MET A 905 2.96 8.16 23.60
C MET A 905 4.17 7.88 22.71
N SER A 906 5.05 8.86 22.49
CA SER A 906 6.30 8.65 21.76
C SER A 906 7.30 7.77 22.54
N THR A 907 7.30 7.83 23.87
CA THR A 907 8.10 6.91 24.70
C THR A 907 7.50 5.50 24.65
N SER A 908 6.18 5.34 24.78
CA SER A 908 5.52 4.04 24.61
C SER A 908 5.83 3.39 23.25
N ALA A 909 5.76 4.19 22.18
CA ALA A 909 6.17 3.79 20.83
C ALA A 909 7.65 3.38 20.79
N ALA A 910 8.56 4.21 21.31
CA ALA A 910 10.00 3.94 21.33
C ALA A 910 10.35 2.67 22.10
N LEU A 911 9.70 2.37 23.23
CA LEU A 911 9.89 1.14 23.99
C LEU A 911 9.45 -0.10 23.20
N TRP A 912 8.28 -0.02 22.54
CA TRP A 912 7.77 -1.10 21.71
C TRP A 912 8.67 -1.37 20.48
N ILE A 913 9.22 -0.32 19.88
CA ILE A 913 10.22 -0.41 18.79
C ILE A 913 11.53 -1.03 19.31
N ALA A 914 12.07 -0.53 20.42
CA ALA A 914 13.37 -0.95 20.96
C ALA A 914 13.39 -2.44 21.32
N GLU A 915 12.35 -2.95 21.99
CA GLU A 915 12.18 -4.40 22.26
C GLU A 915 12.14 -5.25 20.96
N GLY A 916 11.61 -4.70 19.86
CA GLY A 916 11.58 -5.39 18.56
C GLY A 916 12.88 -5.32 17.78
N GLN A 917 13.72 -4.33 18.07
CA GLN A 917 15.04 -4.15 17.43
C GLN A 917 16.18 -4.78 18.23
N ASP A 918 15.99 -5.07 19.52
CA ASP A 918 16.98 -5.74 20.38
C ASP A 918 17.18 -7.22 19.95
N PRO A 919 18.34 -7.59 19.37
CA PRO A 919 18.59 -8.96 18.94
C PRO A 919 18.86 -9.92 20.10
N SER A 920 19.08 -9.40 21.32
CA SER A 920 19.32 -10.18 22.53
C SER A 920 18.03 -10.47 23.32
N TYR A 921 16.94 -9.77 23.00
CA TYR A 921 15.65 -9.83 23.69
C TYR A 921 15.78 -9.60 25.21
N THR A 922 16.74 -8.77 25.63
CA THR A 922 17.13 -8.55 27.02
C THR A 922 15.95 -8.10 27.87
N PHE A 923 15.14 -7.15 27.36
CA PHE A 923 13.98 -6.61 28.06
C PHE A 923 12.72 -7.47 27.92
N GLY A 924 12.75 -8.51 27.08
CA GLY A 924 11.59 -9.29 26.68
C GLY A 924 10.71 -8.53 25.68
N PHE A 925 9.41 -8.78 25.74
CA PHE A 925 8.40 -8.23 24.83
C PHE A 925 7.24 -7.55 25.57
N GLN A 926 7.54 -6.99 26.74
CA GLN A 926 6.53 -6.53 27.67
C GLN A 926 5.77 -5.30 27.15
N ALA A 927 6.39 -4.47 26.32
CA ALA A 927 5.77 -3.26 25.77
C ALA A 927 4.58 -3.55 24.85
N ALA A 928 4.32 -4.81 24.46
CA ALA A 928 3.06 -5.23 23.86
C ALA A 928 1.84 -4.83 24.72
N LEU A 929 1.99 -4.77 26.04
CA LEU A 929 0.96 -4.31 26.98
C LEU A 929 0.53 -2.86 26.74
N LEU A 930 1.44 -1.98 26.30
CA LEU A 930 1.16 -0.57 26.06
C LEU A 930 0.23 -0.33 24.86
N MET A 931 0.15 -1.30 23.95
CA MET A 931 -0.70 -1.19 22.76
C MET A 931 -2.16 -1.51 23.07
N ARG A 932 -2.43 -2.26 24.15
CA ARG A 932 -3.73 -2.84 24.47
C ARG A 932 -4.69 -1.83 25.12
N GLU A 933 -5.83 -1.58 24.50
CA GLU A 933 -6.98 -1.07 25.25
C GLU A 933 -7.78 -2.24 25.86
N GLN A 934 -8.41 -2.00 27.02
CA GLN A 934 -9.29 -2.98 27.65
C GLN A 934 -10.65 -2.96 26.95
N PRO A 935 -11.11 -4.09 26.37
CA PRO A 935 -12.41 -4.13 25.71
C PRO A 935 -13.58 -3.95 26.68
N GLY A 936 -14.58 -3.18 26.27
CA GLY A 936 -15.95 -3.61 26.50
C GLY A 936 -16.22 -4.91 25.72
N PRO A 937 -17.17 -5.77 26.15
CA PRO A 937 -17.42 -7.05 25.48
C PRO A 937 -17.76 -6.85 23.99
N GLY A 938 -16.79 -7.13 23.11
CA GLY A 938 -16.93 -7.06 21.65
C GLY A 938 -15.99 -6.07 20.93
N GLN A 939 -15.26 -5.18 21.60
CA GLN A 939 -14.39 -4.18 20.94
C GLN A 939 -12.98 -4.14 21.52
N ILE A 940 -12.03 -4.81 20.87
CA ILE A 940 -10.60 -4.56 21.09
C ILE A 940 -10.21 -3.34 20.24
N LEU A 941 -10.22 -2.18 20.88
CA LEU A 941 -9.51 -1.02 20.38
C LEU A 941 -8.02 -1.13 20.80
N TYR A 942 -7.14 -0.43 20.09
CA TYR A 942 -5.72 -0.29 20.40
C TYR A 942 -5.42 1.19 20.42
N ALA A 943 -4.51 1.62 21.30
CA ALA A 943 -4.18 3.03 21.49
C ALA A 943 -3.73 3.67 20.15
N PRO A 944 -4.62 4.41 19.44
CA PRO A 944 -4.33 4.85 18.07
C PRO A 944 -3.19 5.87 18.09
N ASP A 945 -3.11 6.64 19.18
CA ASP A 945 -2.09 7.64 19.46
C ASP A 945 -0.67 7.04 19.53
N VAL A 946 -0.49 5.83 20.09
CA VAL A 946 0.82 5.18 20.13
C VAL A 946 1.26 4.82 18.72
N PHE A 947 0.38 4.19 17.94
CA PHE A 947 0.68 3.87 16.54
C PHE A 947 0.89 5.11 15.68
N LYS A 948 0.13 6.17 15.93
CA LYS A 948 0.31 7.46 15.26
C LYS A 948 1.71 7.99 15.54
N HIS A 949 2.20 7.94 16.78
CA HIS A 949 3.58 8.30 17.09
C HIS A 949 4.65 7.35 16.52
N VAL A 950 4.34 6.07 16.28
CA VAL A 950 5.23 5.18 15.53
C VAL A 950 5.29 5.61 14.04
N ALA A 951 4.14 5.91 13.43
CA ALA A 951 3.99 6.20 12.00
C ALA A 951 4.39 7.62 11.58
N ASP A 952 4.10 8.62 12.42
CA ASP A 952 4.50 10.03 12.27
C ASP A 952 6.00 10.24 12.55
N GLY A 953 6.67 9.24 13.12
CA GLY A 953 8.13 9.20 13.23
C GLY A 953 8.83 8.86 11.91
N GLU A 954 10.14 8.63 11.95
CA GLU A 954 10.91 8.23 10.75
C GLU A 954 10.53 6.83 10.19
N LEU A 955 9.67 6.09 10.88
CA LEU A 955 9.30 4.70 10.60
C LEU A 955 7.92 4.61 9.95
N GLY A 956 7.86 4.79 8.63
CA GLY A 956 6.64 4.58 7.84
C GLY A 956 6.03 3.18 8.01
N HIS A 957 4.77 3.00 7.59
CA HIS A 957 3.94 1.81 7.85
C HIS A 957 4.64 0.44 7.65
N ASP A 958 5.48 0.30 6.61
CA ASP A 958 6.26 -0.92 6.33
C ASP A 958 7.25 -1.29 7.45
N ALA A 959 7.83 -0.29 8.13
CA ALA A 959 8.73 -0.46 9.25
C ALA A 959 7.98 -0.90 10.52
N ILE A 960 6.76 -0.42 10.74
CA ILE A 960 5.88 -0.88 11.85
C ILE A 960 5.64 -2.39 11.75
N ILE A 961 5.30 -2.85 10.55
CA ILE A 961 5.13 -4.28 10.24
C ILE A 961 6.45 -5.03 10.43
N GLY A 962 7.57 -4.45 10.00
CA GLY A 962 8.91 -5.01 10.20
C GLY A 962 9.20 -5.26 11.69
N VAL A 963 9.02 -4.24 12.52
CA VAL A 963 9.19 -4.32 13.99
C VAL A 963 8.23 -5.35 14.59
N MET A 964 6.96 -5.37 14.20
CA MET A 964 5.97 -6.33 14.72
C MET A 964 6.36 -7.78 14.41
N ILE A 965 6.83 -8.05 13.19
CA ILE A 965 7.31 -9.37 12.78
C ILE A 965 8.61 -9.73 13.50
N LEU A 966 9.52 -8.78 13.72
CA LEU A 966 10.75 -8.99 14.51
C LEU A 966 10.42 -9.33 15.98
N ARG A 967 9.46 -8.64 16.60
CA ARG A 967 8.98 -8.96 17.97
C ARG A 967 8.41 -10.37 18.06
N ILE A 968 7.48 -10.72 17.16
CA ILE A 968 6.83 -12.04 17.14
C ILE A 968 7.88 -13.15 16.96
N ASN A 969 8.79 -12.99 15.99
CA ASN A 969 9.87 -13.95 15.76
C ASN A 969 10.83 -14.02 16.95
N GLY A 970 11.24 -12.88 17.52
CA GLY A 970 12.14 -12.83 18.67
C GLY A 970 11.57 -13.54 19.90
N ASN A 971 10.27 -13.35 20.17
CA ASN A 971 9.57 -14.04 21.25
C ASN A 971 9.56 -15.56 21.02
N LEU A 972 9.24 -16.00 19.81
CA LEU A 972 9.25 -17.41 19.42
C LEU A 972 10.65 -18.05 19.44
N LEU A 973 11.70 -17.27 19.18
CA LEU A 973 13.09 -17.72 19.23
C LEU A 973 13.61 -17.91 20.67
N GLN A 974 13.02 -17.24 21.68
CA GLN A 974 13.40 -17.42 23.08
C GLN A 974 13.32 -18.89 23.53
N LYS A 975 14.14 -19.28 24.51
CA LYS A 975 14.16 -20.64 25.07
C LYS A 975 12.79 -21.07 25.64
N GLN A 976 12.04 -20.10 26.17
CA GLN A 976 10.66 -20.20 26.61
C GLN A 976 9.94 -18.92 26.15
N PRO A 977 9.14 -18.96 25.06
CA PRO A 977 8.37 -17.80 24.61
C PRO A 977 7.40 -17.29 25.67
N ASP A 978 7.30 -15.98 25.85
CA ASP A 978 6.24 -15.39 26.66
C ASP A 978 4.96 -15.32 25.84
N VAL A 979 4.16 -16.37 26.01
CA VAL A 979 2.83 -16.57 25.42
C VAL A 979 1.89 -15.38 25.66
N SER A 980 2.04 -14.65 26.78
CA SER A 980 1.15 -13.53 27.10
C SER A 980 1.42 -12.32 26.20
N TYR A 981 2.69 -12.02 25.92
CA TYR A 981 3.08 -10.94 25.01
C TYR A 981 2.98 -11.35 23.54
N LEU A 982 3.34 -12.61 23.22
CA LEU A 982 3.19 -13.17 21.87
C LEU A 982 1.73 -13.16 21.41
N GLY A 983 0.79 -13.53 22.28
CA GLY A 983 -0.64 -13.45 21.99
C GLY A 983 -1.13 -12.03 21.76
N GLN A 984 -0.54 -11.03 22.43
CA GLN A 984 -0.86 -9.61 22.23
C GLN A 984 -0.33 -9.08 20.89
N ASP A 985 0.95 -9.29 20.58
CA ASP A 985 1.53 -8.87 19.29
C ASP A 985 0.84 -9.58 18.10
N LEU A 986 0.40 -10.84 18.25
CA LEU A 986 -0.39 -11.55 17.23
C LEU A 986 -1.86 -11.07 17.12
N SER A 987 -2.53 -10.78 18.24
CA SER A 987 -3.87 -10.17 18.22
C SER A 987 -3.86 -8.80 17.57
N LEU A 988 -2.79 -8.05 17.80
CA LEU A 988 -2.55 -6.72 17.25
C LEU A 988 -2.30 -6.77 15.74
N LEU A 989 -1.39 -7.65 15.29
CA LEU A 989 -1.20 -7.91 13.85
C LEU A 989 -2.50 -8.39 13.20
N CYS A 990 -3.27 -9.25 13.87
CA CYS A 990 -4.54 -9.73 13.36
C CYS A 990 -5.51 -8.58 13.12
N ILE A 991 -5.74 -7.72 14.10
CA ILE A 991 -6.72 -6.63 13.96
C ILE A 991 -6.27 -5.60 12.91
N LEU A 992 -4.97 -5.28 12.85
CA LEU A 992 -4.43 -4.41 11.80
C LEU A 992 -4.60 -5.01 10.40
N VAL A 993 -4.45 -6.34 10.23
CA VAL A 993 -4.65 -7.00 8.94
C VAL A 993 -6.13 -7.18 8.59
N THR A 994 -7.00 -7.44 9.57
CA THR A 994 -8.45 -7.59 9.35
C THR A 994 -9.20 -6.26 9.25
N ALA A 995 -8.56 -5.12 9.59
CA ALA A 995 -9.14 -3.79 9.64
C ALA A 995 -9.92 -3.44 8.37
N ASP A 996 -11.24 -3.34 8.46
CA ASP A 996 -12.12 -3.05 7.32
C ASP A 996 -12.11 -1.56 6.91
N GLN A 997 -13.01 -1.17 6.00
CA GLN A 997 -13.10 0.21 5.50
C GLN A 997 -13.65 1.21 6.54
N THR A 998 -14.17 0.73 7.68
CA THR A 998 -14.63 1.57 8.80
C THR A 998 -13.55 1.79 9.86
N ALA A 999 -12.49 0.97 9.85
CA ALA A 999 -11.36 1.11 10.76
C ALA A 999 -10.60 2.44 10.53
N PRO A 1000 -9.93 3.01 11.55
CA PRO A 1000 -9.13 4.21 11.42
C PRO A 1000 -8.11 4.13 10.27
N GLU A 1001 -7.88 5.26 9.60
CA GLU A 1001 -7.07 5.34 8.38
C GLU A 1001 -5.68 4.69 8.54
N LEU A 1002 -5.03 4.91 9.69
CA LEU A 1002 -3.74 4.31 10.04
C LEU A 1002 -3.77 2.77 10.02
N SER A 1003 -4.85 2.16 10.51
CA SER A 1003 -5.04 0.70 10.42
C SER A 1003 -5.20 0.24 8.97
N GLN A 1004 -5.90 1.02 8.14
CA GLN A 1004 -6.03 0.73 6.70
C GLN A 1004 -4.71 0.91 5.94
N ASN A 1005 -3.91 1.91 6.31
CA ASN A 1005 -2.57 2.15 5.76
C ASN A 1005 -1.63 0.98 6.10
N ILE A 1006 -1.62 0.53 7.37
CA ILE A 1006 -0.85 -0.64 7.80
C ILE A 1006 -1.37 -1.92 7.11
N ARG A 1007 -2.69 -2.12 6.97
CA ARG A 1007 -3.25 -3.24 6.18
C ARG A 1007 -2.73 -3.22 4.74
N ARG A 1008 -2.78 -2.07 4.06
CA ARG A 1008 -2.31 -1.90 2.68
C ARG A 1008 -0.81 -2.21 2.56
N SER A 1009 0.02 -1.71 3.47
CA SER A 1009 1.45 -2.03 3.54
C SER A 1009 1.74 -3.52 3.79
N PHE A 1010 1.01 -4.16 4.71
CA PHE A 1010 1.18 -5.59 4.97
C PHE A 1010 0.80 -6.44 3.76
N LEU A 1011 -0.30 -6.08 3.09
CA LEU A 1011 -0.80 -6.77 1.90
C LEU A 1011 0.00 -6.45 0.62
N SER A 1012 0.82 -5.40 0.60
CA SER A 1012 1.70 -5.07 -0.53
C SER A 1012 3.04 -5.82 -0.47
N ARG A 1013 3.60 -6.04 0.74
CA ARG A 1013 4.89 -6.75 0.96
C ARG A 1013 4.94 -8.10 0.24
N SER A 1014 5.94 -8.30 -0.61
CA SER A 1014 6.11 -9.56 -1.36
C SER A 1014 6.39 -10.75 -0.44
N THR A 1015 7.00 -10.51 0.72
CA THR A 1015 7.45 -11.48 1.72
C THR A 1015 6.40 -11.92 2.74
N CYS A 1016 5.28 -11.21 2.90
CA CYS A 1016 4.37 -11.42 4.04
C CYS A 1016 3.82 -12.85 4.16
N VAL A 1017 3.61 -13.55 3.05
CA VAL A 1017 3.24 -14.98 3.05
C VAL A 1017 4.33 -15.85 3.67
N VAL A 1018 5.60 -15.62 3.33
CA VAL A 1018 6.74 -16.38 3.86
C VAL A 1018 6.96 -16.05 5.34
N GLU A 1019 6.85 -14.77 5.71
CA GLU A 1019 6.96 -14.30 7.11
C GLU A 1019 5.90 -14.98 8.00
N ILE A 1020 4.64 -15.01 7.54
CA ILE A 1020 3.52 -15.66 8.24
C ILE A 1020 3.72 -17.17 8.34
N VAL A 1021 4.12 -17.86 7.27
CA VAL A 1021 4.39 -19.30 7.32
C VAL A 1021 5.54 -19.66 8.27
N ASN A 1022 6.59 -18.83 8.33
CA ASN A 1022 7.70 -18.99 9.27
C ASN A 1022 7.22 -18.85 10.73
N ILE A 1023 6.38 -17.85 11.02
CA ILE A 1023 5.76 -17.65 12.34
C ILE A 1023 4.97 -18.90 12.77
N LEU A 1024 4.17 -19.49 11.87
CA LEU A 1024 3.44 -20.74 12.16
C LEU A 1024 4.37 -21.92 12.45
N SER A 1025 5.45 -22.09 11.68
CA SER A 1025 6.43 -23.15 11.93
C SER A 1025 7.00 -23.01 13.34
N LEU A 1026 7.46 -21.81 13.69
CA LEU A 1026 8.02 -21.51 15.01
C LEU A 1026 7.00 -21.73 16.15
N ILE A 1027 5.74 -21.33 15.99
CA ILE A 1027 4.66 -21.61 16.95
C ILE A 1027 4.51 -23.13 17.17
N LEU A 1028 4.45 -23.90 16.08
CA LEU A 1028 4.24 -25.34 16.12
C LEU A 1028 5.47 -26.11 16.63
N ASP A 1029 6.68 -25.58 16.45
CA ASP A 1029 7.91 -26.17 17.01
C ASP A 1029 8.04 -25.89 18.52
N LYS A 1030 7.48 -24.78 19.01
CA LYS A 1030 7.47 -24.41 20.43
C LYS A 1030 6.19 -24.85 21.18
N HIS A 1031 5.24 -25.52 20.52
CA HIS A 1031 3.90 -25.82 21.05
C HIS A 1031 3.86 -26.45 22.46
N THR A 1032 4.78 -27.35 22.79
CA THR A 1032 4.85 -28.00 24.11
C THR A 1032 5.08 -27.01 25.26
N GLN A 1033 5.72 -25.88 24.97
CA GLN A 1033 5.98 -24.81 25.92
C GLN A 1033 4.77 -23.88 26.09
N MET A 1034 3.83 -23.89 25.14
CA MET A 1034 2.63 -23.04 25.11
C MET A 1034 1.33 -23.78 25.47
N SER A 1035 1.44 -25.04 25.91
CA SER A 1035 0.36 -26.04 25.77
C SER A 1035 -1.01 -25.79 26.44
N PRO A 1036 -1.22 -24.85 27.40
CA PRO A 1036 -2.57 -24.49 27.85
C PRO A 1036 -3.16 -23.23 27.17
N ARG A 1037 -2.44 -22.58 26.24
CA ARG A 1037 -2.85 -21.31 25.57
C ARG A 1037 -2.52 -21.27 24.07
N LEU A 1038 -2.22 -22.43 23.46
CA LEU A 1038 -1.88 -22.51 22.04
C LEU A 1038 -3.03 -22.06 21.12
N ASP A 1039 -4.27 -22.25 21.58
CA ASP A 1039 -5.50 -21.76 20.96
C ASP A 1039 -5.56 -20.23 20.88
N GLN A 1040 -5.17 -19.53 21.96
CA GLN A 1040 -5.14 -18.07 22.04
C GLN A 1040 -4.11 -17.45 21.07
N ILE A 1041 -3.04 -18.18 20.77
CA ILE A 1041 -2.01 -17.79 19.81
C ILE A 1041 -2.41 -18.14 18.37
N LEU A 1042 -2.92 -19.35 18.13
CA LEU A 1042 -3.25 -19.80 16.78
C LEU A 1042 -4.49 -19.10 16.22
N ASN A 1043 -5.51 -18.76 17.02
CA ASN A 1043 -6.73 -18.15 16.48
C ASN A 1043 -6.48 -16.80 15.76
N PRO A 1044 -5.80 -15.80 16.33
CA PRO A 1044 -5.44 -14.57 15.61
C PRO A 1044 -4.57 -14.82 14.37
N TYR A 1045 -3.60 -15.74 14.46
CA TYR A 1045 -2.76 -16.13 13.33
C TYR A 1045 -3.58 -16.70 12.15
N LEU A 1046 -4.54 -17.56 12.46
CA LEU A 1046 -5.41 -18.22 11.48
C LEU A 1046 -6.35 -17.22 10.78
N HIS A 1047 -6.78 -16.17 11.47
CA HIS A 1047 -7.48 -15.03 10.87
C HIS A 1047 -6.60 -14.24 9.88
N ILE A 1048 -5.34 -13.94 10.23
CA ILE A 1048 -4.37 -13.28 9.32
C ILE A 1048 -4.21 -14.10 8.03
N ALA A 1049 -4.04 -15.43 8.17
CA ALA A 1049 -3.86 -16.33 7.04
C ALA A 1049 -5.08 -16.39 6.11
N LEU A 1050 -6.30 -16.23 6.64
CA LEU A 1050 -7.51 -16.11 5.81
C LEU A 1050 -7.56 -14.80 5.03
N VAL A 1051 -7.29 -13.65 5.67
CA VAL A 1051 -7.33 -12.34 4.99
C VAL A 1051 -6.36 -12.29 3.82
N LEU A 1052 -5.15 -12.85 3.98
CA LEU A 1052 -4.15 -12.97 2.91
C LEU A 1052 -4.67 -13.67 1.64
N VAL A 1053 -5.71 -14.50 1.76
CA VAL A 1053 -6.29 -15.27 0.65
C VAL A 1053 -7.62 -14.70 0.16
N GLN A 1054 -8.40 -14.05 1.03
CA GLN A 1054 -9.70 -13.46 0.68
C GLN A 1054 -9.57 -12.21 -0.20
N GLU A 1055 -8.42 -11.54 -0.20
CA GLU A 1055 -8.12 -10.35 -1.01
C GLU A 1055 -8.11 -10.63 -2.52
N THR A 1056 -9.27 -10.49 -3.17
CA THR A 1056 -9.54 -10.91 -4.55
C THR A 1056 -8.56 -10.37 -5.57
N LYS A 1057 -8.08 -9.12 -5.41
CA LYS A 1057 -7.12 -8.46 -6.32
C LYS A 1057 -5.75 -9.16 -6.39
N VAL A 1058 -5.35 -9.88 -5.34
CA VAL A 1058 -4.04 -10.56 -5.24
C VAL A 1058 -4.12 -12.05 -4.87
N ALA A 1059 -5.32 -12.58 -4.62
CA ALA A 1059 -5.57 -13.94 -4.15
C ALA A 1059 -4.82 -15.01 -4.96
N PHE A 1060 -4.83 -14.94 -6.30
CA PHE A 1060 -4.06 -15.87 -7.14
C PHE A 1060 -2.57 -15.89 -6.77
N ARG A 1061 -1.93 -14.71 -6.67
CA ARG A 1061 -0.51 -14.59 -6.32
C ARG A 1061 -0.24 -15.13 -4.91
N ARG A 1062 -1.09 -14.76 -3.94
CA ARG A 1062 -0.94 -15.14 -2.52
C ARG A 1062 -1.15 -16.64 -2.29
N ILE A 1063 -2.17 -17.25 -2.90
CA ILE A 1063 -2.37 -18.71 -2.89
C ILE A 1063 -1.19 -19.42 -3.57
N SER A 1064 -0.68 -18.88 -4.68
CA SER A 1064 0.48 -19.47 -5.34
C SER A 1064 1.74 -19.40 -4.48
N GLN A 1065 1.95 -18.30 -3.74
CA GLN A 1065 3.02 -18.20 -2.74
C GLN A 1065 2.82 -19.19 -1.58
N LEU A 1066 1.61 -19.31 -1.03
CA LEU A 1066 1.32 -20.26 0.06
C LEU A 1066 1.61 -21.70 -0.36
N LEU A 1067 1.27 -22.08 -1.59
CA LEU A 1067 1.54 -23.41 -2.14
C LEU A 1067 3.03 -23.65 -2.52
N ASP A 1068 3.87 -22.62 -2.53
CA ASP A 1068 5.34 -22.76 -2.61
C ASP A 1068 5.98 -22.96 -1.22
N THR A 1069 5.19 -23.00 -0.14
CA THR A 1069 5.64 -23.12 1.26
C THR A 1069 4.98 -24.33 1.95
N PRO A 1070 5.48 -24.83 3.10
CA PRO A 1070 4.86 -25.96 3.81
C PRO A 1070 3.54 -25.65 4.52
N PHE A 1071 2.79 -24.62 4.10
CA PHE A 1071 1.66 -24.05 4.83
C PHE A 1071 0.56 -25.05 5.20
N PHE A 1072 0.09 -25.90 4.28
CA PHE A 1072 -0.98 -26.84 4.62
C PHE A 1072 -0.46 -28.02 5.46
N SER A 1073 0.80 -28.43 5.27
CA SER A 1073 1.46 -29.41 6.16
C SER A 1073 1.55 -28.91 7.61
N LEU A 1074 1.77 -27.60 7.79
CA LEU A 1074 1.77 -26.93 9.09
C LEU A 1074 0.36 -26.77 9.65
N LEU A 1075 -0.63 -26.42 8.83
CA LEU A 1075 -2.04 -26.40 9.28
C LEU A 1075 -2.54 -27.78 9.69
N ALA A 1076 -2.17 -28.85 8.98
CA ALA A 1076 -2.50 -30.23 9.36
C ALA A 1076 -1.82 -30.65 10.68
N ARG A 1077 -0.58 -30.20 10.91
CA ARG A 1077 0.09 -30.33 12.21
C ARG A 1077 -0.64 -29.55 13.31
N ALA A 1078 -1.12 -28.34 13.03
CA ALA A 1078 -1.87 -27.51 13.98
C ALA A 1078 -3.23 -28.13 14.36
N ASP A 1079 -3.98 -28.65 13.37
CA ASP A 1079 -5.26 -29.33 13.57
C ASP A 1079 -5.11 -30.53 14.53
N ARG A 1080 -4.06 -31.34 14.32
CA ARG A 1080 -3.72 -32.48 15.18
C ARG A 1080 -3.34 -32.07 16.62
N LEU A 1081 -2.74 -30.90 16.81
CA LEU A 1081 -2.30 -30.42 18.13
C LEU A 1081 -3.44 -29.77 18.93
N LEU A 1082 -4.36 -29.06 18.28
CA LEU A 1082 -5.50 -28.42 18.94
C LEU A 1082 -6.66 -29.38 19.21
N GLY A 1083 -6.81 -30.43 18.40
CA GLY A 1083 -7.98 -31.31 18.47
C GLY A 1083 -9.27 -30.63 17.98
N PRO A 1084 -10.46 -31.20 18.25
CA PRO A 1084 -11.71 -30.57 17.88
C PRO A 1084 -11.88 -29.23 18.61
N PRO A 1085 -12.19 -28.13 17.91
CA PRO A 1085 -12.25 -26.81 18.52
C PRO A 1085 -13.39 -26.72 19.55
N GLY A 1086 -13.12 -26.08 20.68
CA GLY A 1086 -14.18 -25.61 21.58
C GLY A 1086 -15.12 -24.65 20.83
N SER A 1087 -16.40 -24.69 21.19
CA SER A 1087 -17.46 -23.93 20.51
C SER A 1087 -17.19 -22.42 20.54
N GLY A 1088 -16.75 -21.85 19.41
CA GLY A 1088 -16.59 -20.40 19.19
C GLY A 1088 -15.26 -19.95 18.59
N LEU A 1089 -14.20 -20.76 18.60
CA LEU A 1089 -12.89 -20.37 18.05
C LEU A 1089 -12.70 -20.84 16.60
N LEU A 1090 -11.98 -20.05 15.80
CA LEU A 1090 -11.65 -20.38 14.41
C LEU A 1090 -10.51 -21.41 14.37
N GLY A 1091 -10.87 -22.70 14.42
CA GLY A 1091 -9.90 -23.79 14.34
C GLY A 1091 -9.25 -23.93 12.94
N PRO A 1092 -8.08 -24.58 12.82
CA PRO A 1092 -7.41 -24.86 11.54
C PRO A 1092 -8.34 -25.50 10.51
N ARG A 1093 -9.23 -26.40 10.96
CA ARG A 1093 -10.28 -27.01 10.14
C ARG A 1093 -11.18 -25.99 9.42
N GLN A 1094 -11.67 -24.97 10.14
CA GLN A 1094 -12.53 -23.91 9.58
C GLN A 1094 -11.78 -22.99 8.62
N VAL A 1095 -10.49 -22.74 8.87
CA VAL A 1095 -9.62 -22.00 7.95
C VAL A 1095 -9.53 -22.76 6.63
N ILE A 1096 -9.22 -24.05 6.69
CA ILE A 1096 -9.06 -24.86 5.49
C ILE A 1096 -10.39 -24.96 4.73
N GLU A 1097 -11.52 -25.17 5.40
CA GLU A 1097 -12.87 -25.12 4.79
C GLU A 1097 -13.13 -23.78 4.08
N ARG A 1098 -12.75 -22.65 4.67
CA ARG A 1098 -12.88 -21.32 4.05
C ARG A 1098 -11.88 -21.09 2.92
N LEU A 1099 -10.69 -21.69 2.96
CA LEU A 1099 -9.69 -21.60 1.89
C LEU A 1099 -10.06 -22.44 0.65
N VAL A 1100 -10.76 -23.58 0.83
CA VAL A 1100 -11.07 -24.52 -0.27
C VAL A 1100 -11.68 -23.83 -1.49
N PRO A 1101 -12.76 -23.03 -1.39
CA PRO A 1101 -13.39 -22.41 -2.55
C PRO A 1101 -12.43 -21.49 -3.33
N TYR A 1102 -11.54 -20.77 -2.64
CA TYR A 1102 -10.56 -19.90 -3.29
C TYR A 1102 -9.48 -20.71 -4.00
N VAL A 1103 -8.93 -21.74 -3.34
CA VAL A 1103 -7.90 -22.62 -3.90
C VAL A 1103 -8.46 -23.38 -5.12
N SER A 1104 -9.65 -24.00 -5.02
CA SER A 1104 -10.30 -24.69 -6.14
C SER A 1104 -10.59 -23.79 -7.33
N ARG A 1105 -11.00 -22.51 -7.12
CA ARG A 1105 -11.20 -21.54 -8.21
C ARG A 1105 -9.93 -21.33 -9.05
N PHE A 1106 -8.75 -21.37 -8.45
CA PHE A 1106 -7.48 -21.18 -9.15
C PHE A 1106 -6.79 -22.48 -9.57
N ALA A 1107 -7.39 -23.65 -9.33
CA ALA A 1107 -6.86 -24.90 -9.85
C ALA A 1107 -6.68 -24.86 -11.38
N ILE A 1108 -7.54 -24.11 -12.10
CA ILE A 1108 -7.62 -24.00 -13.60
C ILE A 1108 -6.26 -23.70 -14.24
N TYR A 1109 -5.39 -23.04 -13.49
CA TYR A 1109 -4.03 -22.75 -13.91
C TYR A 1109 -3.13 -23.95 -13.63
N ARG A 1110 -2.57 -24.55 -14.70
CA ARG A 1110 -1.65 -25.69 -14.63
C ARG A 1110 -0.48 -25.49 -13.66
N SER A 1111 0.03 -24.26 -13.53
CA SER A 1111 1.04 -23.89 -12.54
C SER A 1111 0.56 -24.10 -11.10
N MET A 1112 -0.67 -23.69 -10.80
CA MET A 1112 -1.30 -23.88 -9.49
C MET A 1112 -1.58 -25.36 -9.22
N SER A 1113 -2.20 -26.06 -10.16
CA SER A 1113 -2.41 -27.52 -10.10
C SER A 1113 -1.10 -28.29 -9.85
N SER A 1114 0.03 -27.86 -10.42
CA SER A 1114 1.34 -28.45 -10.15
C SER A 1114 1.81 -28.23 -8.71
N ARG A 1115 1.64 -27.00 -8.17
CA ARG A 1115 2.04 -26.65 -6.80
C ARG A 1115 1.18 -27.39 -5.76
N MET A 1116 -0.13 -27.48 -5.98
CA MET A 1116 -1.05 -28.29 -5.15
C MET A 1116 -0.60 -29.75 -5.06
N ARG A 1117 -0.12 -30.35 -6.17
CA ARG A 1117 0.42 -31.73 -6.14
C ARG A 1117 1.72 -31.84 -5.35
N THR A 1118 2.56 -30.80 -5.38
CA THR A 1118 3.86 -30.78 -4.68
C THR A 1118 3.71 -30.65 -3.17
N GLU A 1119 2.70 -29.91 -2.69
CA GLU A 1119 2.49 -29.69 -1.25
C GLU A 1119 1.37 -30.60 -0.67
N MET A 1120 0.16 -30.56 -1.25
CA MET A 1120 -1.03 -31.09 -0.59
C MET A 1120 -1.11 -32.62 -0.65
N LEU A 1121 -0.58 -33.25 -1.71
CA LEU A 1121 -0.58 -34.71 -1.83
C LEU A 1121 0.41 -35.38 -0.85
N PRO A 1122 1.67 -34.91 -0.68
CA PRO A 1122 2.52 -35.35 0.43
C PRO A 1122 1.86 -35.15 1.81
N THR A 1123 1.30 -33.96 2.06
CA THR A 1123 0.56 -33.67 3.30
C THR A 1123 -0.56 -34.69 3.54
N ARG A 1124 -1.44 -34.94 2.56
CA ARG A 1124 -2.51 -35.95 2.70
C ARG A 1124 -1.96 -37.34 3.04
N ARG A 1125 -0.85 -37.76 2.41
CA ARG A 1125 -0.22 -39.07 2.68
C ARG A 1125 0.36 -39.15 4.08
N GLN A 1126 1.00 -38.09 4.56
CA GLN A 1126 1.56 -37.99 5.90
C GLN A 1126 0.49 -38.05 7.00
N TYR A 1127 -0.68 -37.45 6.75
CA TYR A 1127 -1.80 -37.39 7.70
C TYR A 1127 -2.95 -38.36 7.37
N LYS A 1128 -2.70 -39.43 6.60
CA LYS A 1128 -3.75 -40.38 6.17
C LYS A 1128 -4.53 -41.04 7.33
N ASN A 1129 -3.91 -41.13 8.50
CA ASN A 1129 -4.49 -41.75 9.71
C ASN A 1129 -5.10 -40.72 10.68
N SER A 1130 -5.30 -39.45 10.29
CA SER A 1130 -6.09 -38.51 11.10
C SER A 1130 -7.58 -38.74 10.84
N ASP A 1131 -8.28 -39.34 11.80
CA ASP A 1131 -9.74 -39.47 11.77
C ASP A 1131 -10.41 -38.09 11.85
N GLY A 1132 -10.67 -37.48 10.69
CA GLY A 1132 -11.21 -36.12 10.63
C GLY A 1132 -11.53 -35.63 9.24
N GLN A 1133 -12.40 -34.62 9.18
CA GLN A 1133 -12.86 -33.97 7.93
C GLN A 1133 -11.70 -33.35 7.13
N LEU A 1134 -10.54 -33.11 7.74
CA LEU A 1134 -9.31 -32.69 7.07
C LEU A 1134 -8.89 -33.68 5.96
N HIS A 1135 -8.94 -34.99 6.25
CA HIS A 1135 -8.63 -36.02 5.27
C HIS A 1135 -9.69 -36.06 4.15
N THR A 1136 -10.98 -35.92 4.48
CA THR A 1136 -12.08 -35.82 3.51
C THR A 1136 -11.86 -34.64 2.56
N LEU A 1137 -11.43 -33.50 3.09
CA LEU A 1137 -11.21 -32.27 2.35
C LEU A 1137 -10.01 -32.38 1.40
N PHE A 1138 -8.87 -32.92 1.86
CA PHE A 1138 -7.76 -33.26 0.97
C PHE A 1138 -8.14 -34.34 -0.07
N ALA A 1139 -9.04 -35.28 0.27
CA ALA A 1139 -9.55 -36.27 -0.67
C ALA A 1139 -10.43 -35.64 -1.77
N THR A 1140 -11.27 -34.66 -1.43
CA THR A 1140 -12.05 -33.87 -2.39
C THR A 1140 -11.13 -33.12 -3.36
N PHE A 1141 -10.05 -32.51 -2.86
CA PHE A 1141 -9.05 -31.86 -3.71
C PHE A 1141 -8.31 -32.83 -4.64
N GLU A 1142 -7.85 -33.98 -4.13
CA GLU A 1142 -7.20 -35.00 -4.97
C GLU A 1142 -8.16 -35.53 -6.03
N THR A 1143 -9.44 -35.71 -5.69
CA THR A 1143 -10.48 -36.11 -6.66
C THR A 1143 -10.68 -35.05 -7.75
N GLN A 1144 -10.69 -33.75 -7.40
CA GLN A 1144 -10.72 -32.65 -8.38
C GLN A 1144 -9.48 -32.70 -9.30
N LEU A 1145 -8.28 -32.72 -8.73
CA LEU A 1145 -7.02 -32.78 -9.49
C LEU A 1145 -6.93 -34.02 -10.41
N LEU A 1146 -7.41 -35.18 -9.97
CA LEU A 1146 -7.44 -36.41 -10.77
C LEU A 1146 -8.49 -36.38 -11.89
N SER A 1147 -9.67 -35.78 -11.64
CA SER A 1147 -10.66 -35.52 -12.69
C SER A 1147 -10.08 -34.65 -13.81
N TRP A 1148 -9.24 -33.69 -13.43
CA TRP A 1148 -8.60 -32.77 -14.35
C TRP A 1148 -7.42 -33.37 -15.10
N ASP A 1149 -6.60 -34.20 -14.45
CA ASP A 1149 -5.62 -35.02 -15.16
C ASP A 1149 -6.30 -35.98 -16.15
N LYS A 1150 -7.54 -36.43 -15.87
CA LYS A 1150 -8.33 -37.25 -16.78
C LYS A 1150 -8.85 -36.41 -17.96
N GLU A 1151 -9.36 -35.20 -17.72
CA GLU A 1151 -9.81 -34.26 -18.76
C GLU A 1151 -8.65 -33.76 -19.63
N GLU A 1152 -7.49 -33.38 -19.05
CA GLU A 1152 -6.30 -32.97 -19.81
C GLU A 1152 -5.76 -34.14 -20.66
N ARG A 1153 -5.80 -35.38 -20.15
CA ARG A 1153 -5.45 -36.58 -20.93
C ARG A 1153 -6.46 -36.87 -22.03
N ALA A 1154 -7.76 -36.75 -21.77
CA ALA A 1154 -8.80 -36.94 -22.77
C ALA A 1154 -8.70 -35.89 -23.89
N TYR A 1155 -8.42 -34.63 -23.55
CA TYR A 1155 -8.17 -33.56 -24.51
C TYR A 1155 -6.94 -33.85 -25.37
N LYS A 1156 -5.81 -34.23 -24.76
CA LYS A 1156 -4.57 -34.59 -25.48
C LYS A 1156 -4.69 -35.86 -26.34
N ALA A 1157 -5.55 -36.80 -25.94
CA ALA A 1157 -5.80 -38.04 -26.68
C ALA A 1157 -6.86 -37.88 -27.78
N SER A 1158 -7.58 -36.76 -27.83
CA SER A 1158 -8.58 -36.51 -28.86
C SER A 1158 -7.89 -36.09 -30.17
N PRO A 1159 -8.11 -36.80 -31.29
CA PRO A 1159 -7.53 -36.46 -32.59
C PRO A 1159 -8.27 -35.26 -33.22
N PHE A 1160 -8.07 -34.07 -32.67
CA PHE A 1160 -8.72 -32.85 -33.15
C PHE A 1160 -8.03 -32.30 -34.41
N ASN A 1161 -8.61 -32.62 -35.58
CA ASN A 1161 -8.36 -31.87 -36.80
C ASN A 1161 -8.90 -30.43 -36.63
N ALA A 1162 -8.06 -29.43 -36.91
CA ALA A 1162 -8.32 -28.01 -36.62
C ALA A 1162 -9.38 -27.32 -37.52
N ARG A 1163 -10.38 -28.06 -38.03
CA ARG A 1163 -11.40 -27.55 -38.99
C ARG A 1163 -12.85 -27.56 -38.49
N SER A 1164 -13.13 -28.01 -37.26
CA SER A 1164 -14.50 -28.21 -36.74
C SER A 1164 -14.83 -27.40 -35.47
N CYS A 1165 -14.33 -26.17 -35.36
CA CYS A 1165 -14.71 -25.24 -34.29
C CYS A 1165 -16.02 -24.48 -34.65
N GLY A 1166 -17.14 -25.20 -34.66
CA GLY A 1166 -18.47 -24.64 -34.95
C GLY A 1166 -19.61 -25.57 -34.55
N ASN A 1167 -19.42 -26.39 -33.52
CA ASN A 1167 -20.42 -27.36 -33.07
C ASN A 1167 -20.70 -27.18 -31.58
N SER A 1168 -21.96 -26.89 -31.24
CA SER A 1168 -22.42 -26.50 -29.90
C SER A 1168 -22.35 -27.62 -28.85
N GLN A 1169 -22.02 -28.85 -29.26
CA GLN A 1169 -21.79 -30.01 -28.40
C GLN A 1169 -20.31 -30.16 -27.95
N SER A 1170 -19.52 -29.08 -27.98
CA SER A 1170 -18.17 -29.08 -27.41
C SER A 1170 -18.19 -29.46 -25.91
N PRO A 1171 -17.41 -30.45 -25.45
CA PRO A 1171 -17.32 -30.80 -24.03
C PRO A 1171 -16.99 -29.62 -23.13
N ILE A 1172 -16.26 -28.62 -23.65
CA ILE A 1172 -15.88 -27.39 -22.94
C ILE A 1172 -17.12 -26.52 -22.65
N ALA A 1173 -18.07 -26.43 -23.59
CA ALA A 1173 -19.29 -25.64 -23.41
C ALA A 1173 -20.22 -26.29 -22.37
N THR A 1174 -20.40 -27.61 -22.44
CA THR A 1174 -21.18 -28.37 -21.44
C THR A 1174 -20.52 -28.35 -20.05
N TRP A 1175 -19.19 -28.19 -19.98
CA TRP A 1175 -18.42 -28.12 -18.73
C TRP A 1175 -18.46 -26.73 -18.08
N LEU A 1176 -18.39 -25.65 -18.88
CA LEU A 1176 -18.59 -24.27 -18.40
C LEU A 1176 -19.98 -24.08 -17.77
N ALA A 1177 -21.01 -24.74 -18.33
CA ALA A 1177 -22.37 -24.74 -17.79
C ALA A 1177 -22.58 -25.61 -16.53
N ARG A 1178 -21.65 -26.52 -16.21
CA ARG A 1178 -21.73 -27.44 -15.04
C ARG A 1178 -20.83 -27.04 -13.89
N SER A 1179 -19.75 -26.31 -14.17
CA SER A 1179 -18.95 -25.66 -13.15
C SER A 1179 -19.82 -24.60 -12.46
N HIS A 1180 -19.90 -24.57 -11.13
CA HIS A 1180 -20.64 -23.54 -10.36
C HIS A 1180 -19.93 -22.17 -10.39
N ILE A 1181 -19.61 -21.69 -11.59
CA ILE A 1181 -19.24 -20.33 -11.92
C ILE A 1181 -20.54 -19.69 -12.40
N GLY A 1182 -21.14 -18.84 -11.57
CA GLY A 1182 -22.45 -18.23 -11.84
C GLY A 1182 -22.42 -17.27 -13.02
N ILE A 1183 -22.51 -17.79 -14.24
CA ILE A 1183 -22.91 -17.03 -15.42
C ILE A 1183 -24.43 -17.17 -15.53
N LEU A 1184 -25.15 -16.11 -15.15
CA LEU A 1184 -26.60 -16.03 -15.32
C LEU A 1184 -26.92 -15.93 -16.82
N ALA A 1185 -27.14 -17.08 -17.45
CA ALA A 1185 -27.55 -17.18 -18.85
C ALA A 1185 -29.08 -16.95 -18.97
N THR A 1186 -29.51 -15.69 -18.96
CA THR A 1186 -30.88 -15.32 -19.38
C THR A 1186 -30.95 -15.26 -20.90
N GLY A 1187 -31.87 -16.04 -21.48
CA GLY A 1187 -31.85 -16.42 -22.89
C GLY A 1187 -31.82 -15.28 -23.91
N ASN A 1188 -30.90 -15.37 -24.86
CA ASN A 1188 -31.24 -15.76 -26.23
C ASN A 1188 -30.02 -16.35 -26.95
N SER A 1189 -30.26 -17.02 -28.08
CA SER A 1189 -29.29 -17.83 -28.81
C SER A 1189 -27.99 -17.09 -29.17
N VAL A 1190 -26.84 -17.63 -28.74
CA VAL A 1190 -25.52 -17.25 -29.21
C VAL A 1190 -24.89 -18.43 -29.95
N GLU A 1191 -24.71 -18.28 -31.27
CA GLU A 1191 -23.76 -19.09 -32.03
C GLU A 1191 -22.33 -18.70 -31.63
N ILE A 1192 -21.43 -19.69 -31.55
CA ILE A 1192 -20.00 -19.52 -31.23
C ILE A 1192 -19.17 -19.83 -32.48
#